data_AF-A0A3D2TPZ8-F1
#
_entry.id   AF-A0A3D2TPZ8-F1
#
_cell.length_a   1.000
_cell.length_b   1.000
_cell.length_c   1.000
_cell.angle_alpha   90.00
_cell.angle_beta   90.00
_cell.angle_gamma   90.00
#
_symmetry.space_group_name_H-M   'P 1'
#
loop_
_entity.id
_entity.type
_entity.pdbx_description
1 polymer ?
#
loop_
_entity_poly.entity_id
_entity_poly.type
_entity_poly.pdbx_seq_one_letter_code
_entity_poly.pdbx_strand_id
1 'polypeptide(L)'
;MKKIISVFLSVIMLVTSLCFAVSANASVNKKSGEYDYTFVSADKIAIKEYTGSESIVNIPSKIDGFTVTEISGAFNVMDNLKKVVIPSTVTTISASFEYDSNLAEVTIPSSVKTIDYNSFCKNTALKSIVIPSSVTRLDAFQDCTSLTSIKIGDNISDISAYAFAESPVYENQYKKGIVYIGKCLLYCNTVVYKSSKVTVKDGTKTIANGAFNVNDKIKTVVLPKSVKYIGEDAFSYNYNLESVNINSSQNIAPTAFIGTKYYNKNKTYYKGAYYFNNCLISANRKATSITVKNGTKEIAPGAFCGDEFDSDDKSNLQSITLPSSLKKIDERAFSQCTQLKSIVFPDSLQSIGDEAFYHCSSLKKINIPKSLSSISDNAFNRCTSLEKITVSGENKYFTTKRGALCNKALTELYLYPANNSALSYGTPNSVKYIGNYAFMDAKNLRYATVGRNTLYIGILAFANCKNLNSISLPESIKVIDAYALGCNESYTEDENITTSQKNFVVKASKNNAVAAEYCSRDYSDENSNSSDNIVAPKLVYICGDNAHTYKKVAEKKATYTSTGYSQHYVCTKCGDKKGYSIYSKLILKTPTVKASAKKKAFSVSYNKVSDASGYIIQYSTSKNFSKKSRKDVYVSAKTSSKTISKLKAGKKYYVRVCAYKNVKINGQKKKVYSYWSSAKAVTTKK
;
A
#
# COMPACT_ATOMS: atom_id res chain seq x y z
N MET A 1 10.64 -11.88 -31.42
CA MET A 1 10.76 -12.45 -30.06
C MET A 1 10.71 -11.41 -28.93
N LYS A 2 11.46 -10.29 -28.98
CA LYS A 2 11.34 -9.18 -27.98
C LYS A 2 9.90 -8.64 -27.77
N LYS A 3 9.04 -8.71 -28.79
CA LYS A 3 7.62 -8.31 -28.72
C LYS A 3 6.68 -9.33 -28.05
N ILE A 4 7.04 -10.62 -27.99
CA ILE A 4 6.20 -11.64 -27.33
C ILE A 4 6.49 -11.63 -25.82
N ILE A 5 7.75 -11.40 -25.44
CA ILE A 5 8.17 -11.17 -24.04
C ILE A 5 7.57 -9.85 -23.50
N SER A 6 7.57 -8.77 -24.29
CA SER A 6 6.93 -7.50 -23.91
C SER A 6 5.40 -7.59 -23.74
N VAL A 7 4.72 -8.44 -24.51
CA VAL A 7 3.27 -8.65 -24.39
C VAL A 7 2.94 -9.55 -23.19
N PHE A 8 3.77 -10.56 -22.90
CA PHE A 8 3.64 -11.37 -21.69
C PHE A 8 3.97 -10.60 -20.39
N LEU A 9 4.98 -9.71 -20.39
CA LEU A 9 5.25 -8.80 -19.27
C LEU A 9 4.06 -7.87 -18.99
N SER A 10 3.38 -7.38 -20.02
CA SER A 10 2.22 -6.49 -19.84
C SER A 10 0.96 -7.20 -19.33
N VAL A 11 0.81 -8.51 -19.61
CA VAL A 11 -0.34 -9.30 -19.13
C VAL A 11 -0.07 -9.82 -17.71
N ILE A 12 1.17 -10.17 -17.36
CA ILE A 12 1.53 -10.60 -16.00
C ILE A 12 1.55 -9.41 -15.03
N MET A 13 2.01 -8.22 -15.46
CA MET A 13 1.79 -6.98 -14.68
C MET A 13 0.30 -6.66 -14.52
N LEU A 14 -0.56 -6.99 -15.51
CA LEU A 14 -1.99 -6.76 -15.39
C LEU A 14 -2.68 -7.73 -14.41
N VAL A 15 -2.23 -8.98 -14.33
CA VAL A 15 -2.86 -10.00 -13.48
C VAL A 15 -2.40 -9.94 -12.01
N THR A 16 -1.20 -9.41 -11.73
CA THR A 16 -0.84 -9.03 -10.35
C THR A 16 -1.29 -7.62 -9.97
N SER A 17 -1.54 -6.71 -10.94
CA SER A 17 -2.08 -5.36 -10.64
C SER A 17 -3.60 -5.29 -10.45
N LEU A 18 -4.36 -6.37 -10.71
CA LEU A 18 -5.82 -6.32 -10.63
C LEU A 18 -6.41 -6.56 -9.22
N CYS A 19 -5.59 -6.73 -8.19
CA CYS A 19 -6.01 -6.63 -6.78
C CYS A 19 -5.27 -5.54 -5.97
N PHE A 20 -4.45 -4.69 -6.61
CA PHE A 20 -3.91 -3.49 -5.95
C PHE A 20 -4.79 -2.27 -6.23
N ALA A 21 -6.06 -2.35 -5.85
CA ALA A 21 -6.75 -1.16 -5.39
C ALA A 21 -6.43 -0.99 -3.90
N VAL A 22 -5.16 -0.77 -3.57
CA VAL A 22 -4.84 -0.12 -2.29
C VAL A 22 -5.52 1.24 -2.41
N SER A 23 -6.53 1.48 -1.59
CA SER A 23 -6.99 2.84 -1.34
C SER A 23 -5.78 3.58 -0.76
N ALA A 24 -5.05 4.28 -1.63
CA ALA A 24 -3.94 5.11 -1.24
C ALA A 24 -4.51 6.28 -0.43
N ASN A 25 -4.71 6.05 0.87
CA ASN A 25 -4.88 7.12 1.82
C ASN A 25 -3.53 7.82 1.91
N ALA A 26 -3.41 8.97 1.24
CA ALA A 26 -2.18 9.73 1.20
C ALA A 26 -1.87 10.26 2.61
N SER A 27 -0.89 9.64 3.29
CA SER A 27 -0.24 10.26 4.44
C SER A 27 0.32 11.62 4.02
N VAL A 28 0.09 12.66 4.81
CA VAL A 28 0.58 14.00 4.45
C VAL A 28 2.09 14.09 4.68
N ASN A 29 2.88 14.13 3.60
CA ASN A 29 4.33 14.33 3.65
C ASN A 29 4.68 15.64 4.40
N LYS A 30 5.69 15.59 5.27
CA LYS A 30 6.26 16.75 6.00
C LYS A 30 7.58 17.15 5.37
N LYS A 31 7.86 18.45 5.31
CA LYS A 31 9.06 18.99 4.69
C LYS A 31 10.01 19.60 5.71
N SER A 32 11.29 19.24 5.66
CA SER A 32 12.37 19.89 6.40
C SER A 32 13.63 19.98 5.52
N GLY A 33 14.02 21.21 5.21
CA GLY A 33 15.08 21.48 4.23
C GLY A 33 14.76 20.84 2.88
N GLU A 34 15.67 19.98 2.43
CA GLU A 34 15.58 19.26 1.16
C GLU A 34 14.76 17.96 1.24
N TYR A 35 14.36 17.53 2.43
CA TYR A 35 13.74 16.24 2.67
C TYR A 35 12.24 16.37 2.94
N ASP A 36 11.45 15.56 2.23
CA ASP A 36 10.08 15.27 2.64
C ASP A 36 10.05 13.91 3.33
N TYR A 37 9.28 13.76 4.41
CA TYR A 37 9.23 12.55 5.23
C TYR A 37 7.84 12.30 5.84
N THR A 38 7.58 11.05 6.22
CA THR A 38 6.41 10.64 7.02
C THR A 38 6.88 9.97 8.31
N PHE A 39 5.98 9.81 9.27
CA PHE A 39 6.27 9.10 10.50
C PHE A 39 6.10 7.59 10.29
N VAL A 40 7.04 6.83 10.85
CA VAL A 40 6.98 5.36 10.94
C VAL A 40 6.52 4.96 12.33
N SER A 41 6.99 5.68 13.35
CA SER A 41 6.54 5.55 14.74
C SER A 41 6.84 6.84 15.52
N ALA A 42 6.61 6.82 16.83
CA ALA A 42 6.82 7.94 17.75
C ALA A 42 8.13 8.75 17.59
N ASP A 43 9.23 8.09 17.25
CA ASP A 43 10.57 8.68 17.16
C ASP A 43 11.30 8.35 15.85
N LYS A 44 10.58 7.76 14.89
CA LYS A 44 11.12 7.24 13.63
C LYS A 44 10.38 7.81 12.43
N ILE A 45 11.12 8.13 11.39
CA ILE A 45 10.59 8.68 10.14
C ILE A 45 11.11 7.92 8.93
N ALA A 46 10.32 7.99 7.87
CA ALA A 46 10.64 7.51 6.53
C ALA A 46 10.81 8.72 5.60
N ILE A 47 11.96 8.85 4.94
CA ILE A 47 12.15 9.87 3.90
C ILE A 47 11.33 9.44 2.68
N LYS A 48 10.46 10.33 2.21
CA LYS A 48 9.56 10.15 1.07
C LYS A 48 9.97 10.89 -0.19
N GLU A 49 10.71 11.99 -0.05
CA GLU A 49 11.25 12.74 -1.19
C GLU A 49 12.56 13.42 -0.80
N TYR A 50 13.43 13.65 -1.78
CA TYR A 50 14.62 14.50 -1.65
C TYR A 50 14.65 15.48 -2.82
N THR A 51 14.80 16.76 -2.52
CA THR A 51 14.71 17.87 -3.49
C THR A 51 16.03 18.61 -3.71
N GLY A 52 17.11 18.17 -3.06
CA GLY A 52 18.43 18.74 -3.26
C GLY A 52 19.07 18.31 -4.57
N SER A 53 20.19 18.94 -4.92
CA SER A 53 20.86 18.76 -6.22
C SER A 53 22.30 18.28 -6.10
N GLU A 54 22.69 17.83 -4.91
CA GLU A 54 24.05 17.43 -4.56
C GLU A 54 24.48 16.17 -5.32
N SER A 55 25.75 16.11 -5.74
CA SER A 55 26.29 14.93 -6.43
C SER A 55 26.73 13.82 -5.47
N ILE A 56 26.95 14.17 -4.20
CA ILE A 56 27.29 13.25 -3.12
C ILE A 56 26.37 13.58 -1.96
N VAL A 57 25.50 12.65 -1.58
CA VAL A 57 24.55 12.85 -0.48
C VAL A 57 24.91 11.98 0.71
N ASN A 58 25.05 12.60 1.87
CA ASN A 58 25.13 11.92 3.16
C ASN A 58 23.78 12.06 3.85
N ILE A 59 22.98 10.98 3.86
CA ILE A 59 21.63 11.04 4.43
C ILE A 59 21.74 11.22 5.96
N PRO A 60 21.06 12.21 6.55
CA PRO A 60 21.17 12.46 7.98
C PRO A 60 20.51 11.34 8.79
N SER A 61 21.10 11.00 9.94
CA SER A 61 20.50 10.02 10.88
C SER A 61 19.28 10.58 11.61
N LYS A 62 19.08 11.91 11.60
CA LYS A 62 17.90 12.58 12.15
C LYS A 62 17.43 13.75 11.30
N ILE A 63 16.12 13.95 11.21
CA ILE A 63 15.48 15.14 10.64
C ILE A 63 14.45 15.66 11.67
N ASP A 64 14.48 16.96 11.98
CA ASP A 64 13.64 17.59 13.02
C ASP A 64 13.67 16.89 14.40
N GLY A 65 14.80 16.26 14.71
CA GLY A 65 15.03 15.49 15.94
C GLY A 65 14.51 14.04 15.91
N PHE A 66 13.85 13.61 14.83
CA PHE A 66 13.37 12.24 14.64
C PHE A 66 14.39 11.37 13.92
N THR A 67 14.50 10.11 14.30
CA THR A 67 15.46 9.15 13.74
C THR A 67 15.02 8.72 12.35
N VAL A 68 15.90 8.84 11.35
CA VAL A 68 15.64 8.34 10.00
C VAL A 68 15.87 6.83 9.99
N THR A 69 14.81 6.06 9.84
CA THR A 69 14.87 4.58 9.82
C THR A 69 14.48 3.98 8.48
N GLU A 70 13.84 4.74 7.60
CA GLU A 70 13.43 4.26 6.29
C GLU A 70 13.71 5.30 5.20
N ILE A 71 14.03 4.82 4.00
CA ILE A 71 14.09 5.61 2.77
C ILE A 71 13.09 4.96 1.81
N SER A 72 12.00 5.65 1.51
CA SER A 72 10.81 5.06 0.87
C SER A 72 10.20 6.03 -0.15
N GLY A 73 10.52 5.90 -1.44
CA GLY A 73 10.04 6.83 -2.48
C GLY A 73 10.97 8.01 -2.79
N ALA A 74 12.16 8.07 -2.16
CA ALA A 74 13.06 9.21 -2.24
C ALA A 74 14.22 9.00 -3.23
N PHE A 75 14.90 10.08 -3.61
CA PHE A 75 16.06 10.04 -4.51
C PHE A 75 15.76 9.39 -5.87
N ASN A 76 14.59 9.61 -6.46
CA ASN A 76 14.25 9.03 -7.76
C ASN A 76 14.53 10.04 -8.88
N VAL A 77 15.12 9.57 -9.99
CA VAL A 77 15.40 10.38 -11.19
C VAL A 77 16.36 11.55 -10.90
N MET A 78 17.41 11.28 -10.13
CA MET A 78 18.42 12.26 -9.72
C MET A 78 19.54 12.36 -10.76
N ASP A 79 19.44 13.34 -11.66
CA ASP A 79 20.40 13.53 -12.75
C ASP A 79 21.86 13.72 -12.27
N ASN A 80 22.08 14.29 -11.08
CA ASN A 80 23.42 14.62 -10.58
C ASN A 80 23.97 13.63 -9.54
N LEU A 81 23.14 12.74 -8.99
CA LEU A 81 23.53 11.89 -7.86
C LEU A 81 24.55 10.85 -8.31
N LYS A 82 25.75 10.87 -7.72
CA LYS A 82 26.86 9.94 -8.04
C LYS A 82 27.18 9.01 -6.88
N LYS A 83 26.98 9.47 -5.65
CA LYS A 83 27.27 8.72 -4.42
C LYS A 83 26.21 8.99 -3.36
N VAL A 84 25.80 7.94 -2.66
CA VAL A 84 24.97 8.05 -1.46
C VAL A 84 25.54 7.25 -0.29
N VAL A 85 25.57 7.87 0.88
CA VAL A 85 25.92 7.22 2.15
C VAL A 85 24.67 7.15 3.01
N ILE A 86 24.25 5.93 3.35
CA ILE A 86 23.05 5.65 4.14
C ILE A 86 23.45 5.48 5.62
N PRO A 87 22.82 6.20 6.57
CA PRO A 87 23.20 6.15 7.97
C PRO A 87 22.79 4.82 8.61
N SER A 88 23.53 4.40 9.66
CA SER A 88 23.29 3.15 10.39
C SER A 88 21.96 3.10 11.17
N THR A 89 21.18 4.18 11.16
CA THR A 89 19.82 4.21 11.71
C THR A 89 18.80 3.61 10.74
N VAL A 90 19.11 3.56 9.44
CA VAL A 90 18.21 3.04 8.41
C VAL A 90 18.16 1.52 8.45
N THR A 91 16.95 0.98 8.48
CA THR A 91 16.65 -0.46 8.45
C THR A 91 15.95 -0.89 7.17
N THR A 92 15.31 0.03 6.45
CA THR A 92 14.49 -0.26 5.25
C THR A 92 14.81 0.71 4.13
N ILE A 93 14.99 0.19 2.91
CA ILE A 93 15.08 0.96 1.66
C ILE A 93 14.02 0.41 0.72
N SER A 94 13.16 1.27 0.20
CA SER A 94 11.99 0.90 -0.61
C SER A 94 11.75 1.93 -1.71
N ALA A 95 11.45 1.51 -2.94
CA ALA A 95 11.06 2.41 -4.04
C ALA A 95 11.90 3.70 -4.16
N SER A 96 13.20 3.61 -3.92
CA SER A 96 14.12 4.76 -3.83
C SER A 96 15.32 4.55 -4.74
N PHE A 97 15.99 5.63 -5.16
CA PHE A 97 17.10 5.55 -6.10
C PHE A 97 16.73 4.96 -7.47
N GLU A 98 15.47 5.07 -7.90
CA GLU A 98 15.00 4.57 -9.20
C GLU A 98 15.43 5.53 -10.33
N TYR A 99 15.90 4.99 -11.46
CA TYR A 99 16.36 5.75 -12.64
C TYR A 99 17.57 6.68 -12.40
N ASP A 100 18.35 6.45 -11.34
CA ASP A 100 19.57 7.23 -11.05
C ASP A 100 20.74 6.76 -11.91
N SER A 101 20.72 7.16 -13.19
CA SER A 101 21.66 6.69 -14.20
C SER A 101 23.14 7.03 -13.92
N ASN A 102 23.41 7.99 -13.01
CA ASN A 102 24.75 8.43 -12.62
C ASN A 102 25.22 7.90 -11.25
N LEU A 103 24.34 7.26 -10.47
CA LEU A 103 24.68 6.74 -9.15
C LEU A 103 25.61 5.53 -9.27
N ALA A 104 26.86 5.72 -8.88
CA ALA A 104 27.94 4.76 -9.06
C ALA A 104 28.42 4.12 -7.75
N GLU A 105 28.19 4.78 -6.62
CA GLU A 105 28.64 4.31 -5.30
C GLU A 105 27.50 4.40 -4.25
N VAL A 106 27.17 3.27 -3.65
CA VAL A 106 26.16 3.16 -2.58
C VAL A 106 26.77 2.40 -1.41
N THR A 107 26.77 2.99 -0.22
CA THR A 107 27.15 2.29 1.01
C THR A 107 25.91 1.90 1.81
N ILE A 108 25.64 0.59 1.90
CA ILE A 108 24.50 0.03 2.65
C ILE A 108 24.99 -0.43 4.04
N PRO A 109 24.50 0.17 5.14
CA PRO A 109 24.94 -0.19 6.49
C PRO A 109 24.36 -1.54 6.95
N SER A 110 25.04 -2.18 7.91
CA SER A 110 24.62 -3.48 8.50
C SER A 110 23.33 -3.41 9.34
N SER A 111 22.77 -2.23 9.52
CA SER A 111 21.44 -2.04 10.12
C SER A 111 20.32 -2.41 9.15
N VAL A 112 20.54 -2.32 7.83
CA VAL A 112 19.53 -2.58 6.81
C VAL A 112 19.11 -4.04 6.83
N LYS A 113 17.80 -4.27 6.90
CA LYS A 113 17.13 -5.58 6.88
C LYS A 113 16.38 -5.82 5.58
N THR A 114 15.82 -4.77 5.01
CA THR A 114 14.95 -4.83 3.82
C THR A 114 15.43 -3.85 2.76
N ILE A 115 15.57 -4.35 1.54
CA ILE A 115 15.73 -3.56 0.33
C ILE A 115 14.68 -4.08 -0.66
N ASP A 116 13.55 -3.39 -0.79
CA ASP A 116 12.39 -3.90 -1.55
C ASP A 116 12.10 -3.12 -2.83
N TYR A 117 11.00 -3.51 -3.49
CA TYR A 117 10.65 -3.28 -4.88
C TYR A 117 11.00 -1.88 -5.40
N ASN A 118 11.57 -1.85 -6.61
CA ASN A 118 12.08 -0.68 -7.33
C ASN A 118 13.28 0.06 -6.71
N SER A 119 13.78 -0.35 -5.54
CA SER A 119 14.97 0.28 -4.98
C SER A 119 16.19 0.07 -5.86
N PHE A 120 16.90 1.12 -6.27
CA PHE A 120 18.04 1.02 -7.20
C PHE A 120 17.72 0.47 -8.60
N CYS A 121 16.45 0.34 -8.99
CA CYS A 121 16.12 -0.10 -10.35
C CYS A 121 16.62 0.94 -11.37
N LYS A 122 17.16 0.46 -12.49
CA LYS A 122 17.75 1.28 -13.59
C LYS A 122 18.94 2.16 -13.19
N ASN A 123 19.72 1.72 -12.20
CA ASN A 123 21.02 2.34 -11.89
C ASN A 123 22.08 1.88 -12.89
N THR A 124 22.16 2.57 -14.02
CA THR A 124 23.03 2.17 -15.12
C THR A 124 24.52 2.45 -14.90
N ALA A 125 24.90 3.26 -13.91
CA ALA A 125 26.30 3.52 -13.56
C ALA A 125 26.84 2.59 -12.45
N LEU A 126 25.97 1.94 -11.67
CA LEU A 126 26.38 1.10 -10.54
C LEU A 126 27.07 -0.18 -11.04
N LYS A 127 28.37 -0.30 -10.77
CA LYS A 127 29.20 -1.43 -11.24
C LYS A 127 29.29 -2.59 -10.26
N SER A 128 29.25 -2.27 -8.97
CA SER A 128 29.35 -3.25 -7.89
C SER A 128 28.54 -2.84 -6.69
N ILE A 129 28.00 -3.82 -5.97
CA ILE A 129 27.29 -3.59 -4.71
C ILE A 129 27.60 -4.66 -3.66
N VAL A 130 27.62 -4.24 -2.40
CA VAL A 130 27.73 -5.12 -1.24
C VAL A 130 26.41 -5.09 -0.46
N ILE A 131 25.74 -6.23 -0.39
CA ILE A 131 24.52 -6.42 0.40
C ILE A 131 24.91 -7.08 1.72
N PRO A 132 24.75 -6.40 2.88
CA PRO A 132 25.21 -6.93 4.16
C PRO A 132 24.40 -8.17 4.59
N SER A 133 25.01 -9.00 5.45
CA SER A 133 24.38 -10.22 6.01
C SER A 133 23.15 -9.95 6.87
N SER A 134 22.91 -8.70 7.24
CA SER A 134 21.72 -8.25 7.93
C SER A 134 20.47 -8.24 7.06
N VAL A 135 20.63 -8.15 5.73
CA VAL A 135 19.52 -8.11 4.78
C VAL A 135 18.88 -9.49 4.68
N THR A 136 17.57 -9.53 4.87
CA THR A 136 16.74 -10.74 4.77
C THR A 136 15.79 -10.68 3.59
N ARG A 137 15.40 -9.47 3.14
CA ARG A 137 14.55 -9.23 1.96
C ARG A 137 15.26 -8.37 0.91
N LEU A 138 15.28 -8.82 -0.34
CA LEU A 138 15.98 -8.16 -1.45
C LEU A 138 15.20 -8.22 -2.78
N ASP A 139 14.79 -7.07 -3.31
CA ASP A 139 14.17 -6.93 -4.63
C ASP A 139 14.39 -5.53 -5.21
N ALA A 140 15.46 -5.32 -5.99
CA ALA A 140 16.02 -3.97 -6.15
C ALA A 140 16.67 -3.68 -7.51
N PHE A 141 17.70 -4.42 -7.87
CA PHE A 141 18.67 -4.07 -8.91
C PHE A 141 18.27 -4.47 -10.34
N GLN A 142 16.97 -4.44 -10.67
CA GLN A 142 16.52 -4.63 -12.05
C GLN A 142 17.10 -3.53 -12.96
N ASP A 143 17.45 -3.87 -14.20
CA ASP A 143 17.99 -2.96 -15.21
C ASP A 143 19.27 -2.21 -14.78
N CYS A 144 20.02 -2.72 -13.80
CA CYS A 144 21.35 -2.20 -13.46
C CYS A 144 22.39 -2.69 -14.47
N THR A 145 22.38 -2.10 -15.67
CA THR A 145 23.09 -2.62 -16.86
C THR A 145 24.62 -2.62 -16.77
N SER A 146 25.21 -1.90 -15.82
CA SER A 146 26.66 -1.94 -15.53
C SER A 146 27.04 -2.85 -14.36
N LEU A 147 26.07 -3.44 -13.66
CA LEU A 147 26.31 -4.22 -12.45
C LEU A 147 26.94 -5.57 -12.80
N THR A 148 28.26 -5.65 -12.64
CA THR A 148 29.08 -6.80 -13.03
C THR A 148 29.60 -7.59 -11.82
N SER A 149 29.52 -7.02 -10.62
CA SER A 149 29.97 -7.66 -9.39
C SER A 149 28.98 -7.46 -8.25
N ILE A 150 28.71 -8.52 -7.48
CA ILE A 150 27.89 -8.44 -6.27
C ILE A 150 28.46 -9.33 -5.18
N LYS A 151 28.50 -8.79 -3.95
CA LYS A 151 28.69 -9.58 -2.73
C LYS A 151 27.38 -9.54 -1.95
N ILE A 152 26.78 -10.70 -1.71
CA ILE A 152 25.49 -10.82 -1.04
C ILE A 152 25.62 -11.60 0.26
N GLY A 153 24.96 -11.09 1.29
CA GLY A 153 24.84 -11.73 2.59
C GLY A 153 24.16 -13.10 2.54
N ASP A 154 24.44 -13.88 3.58
CA ASP A 154 24.12 -15.31 3.65
C ASP A 154 22.72 -15.61 4.25
N ASN A 155 21.98 -14.57 4.64
CA ASN A 155 20.74 -14.65 5.41
C ASN A 155 19.49 -14.19 4.63
N ILE A 156 19.62 -14.00 3.32
CA ILE A 156 18.50 -13.66 2.43
C ILE A 156 17.47 -14.78 2.48
N SER A 157 16.30 -14.49 3.02
CA SER A 157 15.17 -15.43 3.10
C SER A 157 14.08 -15.14 2.07
N ASP A 158 14.04 -13.90 1.56
CA ASP A 158 13.07 -13.39 0.61
C ASP A 158 13.81 -12.61 -0.49
N ILE A 159 13.69 -13.07 -1.73
CA ILE A 159 14.33 -12.45 -2.89
C ILE A 159 13.49 -12.74 -4.13
N SER A 160 13.25 -11.72 -4.94
CA SER A 160 12.54 -11.87 -6.21
C SER A 160 13.42 -12.54 -7.28
N ALA A 161 12.82 -13.38 -8.11
CA ALA A 161 13.48 -13.93 -9.30
C ALA A 161 14.07 -12.84 -10.22
N TYR A 162 13.49 -11.64 -10.20
CA TYR A 162 13.86 -10.53 -11.08
C TYR A 162 14.68 -9.44 -10.39
N ALA A 163 15.08 -9.66 -9.13
CA ALA A 163 15.81 -8.67 -8.33
C ALA A 163 17.10 -8.15 -9.00
N PHE A 164 17.61 -8.83 -10.02
CA PHE A 164 18.80 -8.46 -10.79
C PHE A 164 18.58 -8.57 -12.31
N ALA A 165 17.34 -8.72 -12.79
CA ALA A 165 17.07 -8.91 -14.22
C ALA A 165 17.70 -7.79 -15.06
N GLU A 166 18.18 -8.10 -16.27
CA GLU A 166 18.81 -7.14 -17.18
C GLU A 166 20.16 -6.54 -16.67
N SER A 167 20.70 -7.06 -15.56
CA SER A 167 22.08 -6.78 -15.14
C SER A 167 23.05 -7.86 -15.68
N PRO A 168 24.33 -7.52 -15.92
CA PRO A 168 25.34 -8.51 -16.32
C PRO A 168 25.49 -9.69 -15.35
N VAL A 169 25.37 -9.49 -14.03
CA VAL A 169 25.45 -10.60 -13.03
C VAL A 169 24.33 -11.63 -13.19
N TYR A 170 23.17 -11.21 -13.70
CA TYR A 170 22.01 -12.06 -13.97
C TYR A 170 22.03 -12.64 -15.39
N GLU A 171 22.14 -11.78 -16.41
CA GLU A 171 22.01 -12.14 -17.82
C GLU A 171 23.06 -13.15 -18.28
N ASN A 172 24.29 -13.07 -17.73
CA ASN A 172 25.36 -14.00 -18.05
C ASN A 172 25.05 -15.44 -17.58
N GLN A 173 24.25 -15.61 -16.53
CA GLN A 173 23.81 -16.91 -16.03
C GLN A 173 22.45 -17.31 -16.63
N TYR A 174 21.57 -16.35 -16.90
CA TYR A 174 20.28 -16.59 -17.53
C TYR A 174 20.44 -17.30 -18.89
N LYS A 175 21.46 -16.89 -19.67
CA LYS A 175 21.86 -17.54 -20.93
C LYS A 175 22.37 -18.97 -20.77
N LYS A 176 22.75 -19.37 -19.55
CA LYS A 176 23.22 -20.73 -19.20
C LYS A 176 22.10 -21.60 -18.61
N GLY A 177 20.92 -21.04 -18.38
CA GLY A 177 19.70 -21.76 -17.98
C GLY A 177 19.31 -21.64 -16.51
N ILE A 178 20.24 -21.52 -15.56
CA ILE A 178 19.91 -21.31 -14.13
C ILE A 178 20.73 -20.14 -13.60
N VAL A 179 20.07 -19.24 -12.87
CA VAL A 179 20.67 -18.06 -12.26
C VAL A 179 20.87 -18.27 -10.77
N TYR A 180 22.11 -18.14 -10.31
CA TYR A 180 22.47 -18.12 -8.89
C TYR A 180 23.13 -16.80 -8.52
N ILE A 181 22.67 -16.15 -7.45
CA ILE A 181 23.32 -14.97 -6.88
C ILE A 181 23.58 -15.25 -5.40
N GLY A 182 24.86 -15.38 -5.03
CA GLY A 182 25.28 -15.88 -3.72
C GLY A 182 24.72 -17.28 -3.44
N LYS A 183 24.03 -17.44 -2.30
CA LYS A 183 23.38 -18.69 -1.89
C LYS A 183 21.90 -18.75 -2.29
N CYS A 184 21.48 -17.93 -3.26
CA CYS A 184 20.11 -17.88 -3.76
C CYS A 184 20.04 -18.40 -5.20
N LEU A 185 19.09 -19.30 -5.47
CA LEU A 185 18.67 -19.62 -6.85
C LEU A 185 17.55 -18.66 -7.22
N LEU A 186 17.82 -17.79 -8.19
CA LEU A 186 16.89 -16.74 -8.58
C LEU A 186 15.92 -17.19 -9.66
N TYR A 187 16.41 -17.87 -10.69
CA TYR A 187 15.57 -18.20 -11.83
C TYR A 187 16.05 -19.44 -12.58
N CYS A 188 15.11 -20.22 -13.09
CA CYS A 188 15.34 -21.33 -14.00
C CYS A 188 14.69 -21.03 -15.36
N ASN A 189 15.53 -20.68 -16.34
CA ASN A 189 15.13 -20.42 -17.71
C ASN A 189 14.99 -21.73 -18.50
N THR A 190 13.76 -22.21 -18.65
CA THR A 190 13.47 -23.48 -19.34
C THR A 190 13.33 -23.39 -20.86
N VAL A 191 13.52 -22.20 -21.42
CA VAL A 191 13.80 -22.09 -22.86
C VAL A 191 15.18 -22.68 -23.16
N VAL A 192 16.16 -22.38 -22.30
CA VAL A 192 17.55 -22.86 -22.43
C VAL A 192 17.75 -24.18 -21.70
N TYR A 193 17.18 -24.31 -20.49
CA TYR A 193 17.29 -25.52 -19.69
C TYR A 193 16.36 -26.62 -20.22
N LYS A 194 16.94 -27.63 -20.87
CA LYS A 194 16.18 -28.67 -21.59
C LYS A 194 15.77 -29.87 -20.72
N SER A 195 16.34 -30.02 -19.52
CA SER A 195 16.05 -31.17 -18.66
C SER A 195 14.71 -31.00 -17.93
N SER A 196 13.95 -32.08 -17.81
CA SER A 196 12.75 -32.16 -16.98
C SER A 196 13.06 -32.33 -15.48
N LYS A 197 14.33 -32.63 -15.14
CA LYS A 197 14.83 -32.74 -13.77
C LYS A 197 15.86 -31.66 -13.48
N VAL A 198 15.62 -30.84 -12.46
CA VAL A 198 16.60 -29.87 -11.93
C VAL A 198 17.20 -30.41 -10.65
N THR A 199 18.52 -30.38 -10.52
CA THR A 199 19.22 -30.61 -9.25
C THR A 199 19.83 -29.29 -8.80
N VAL A 200 19.36 -28.77 -7.65
CA VAL A 200 19.82 -27.51 -7.10
C VAL A 200 21.19 -27.71 -6.45
N LYS A 201 22.10 -26.75 -6.66
CA LYS A 201 23.49 -26.81 -6.20
C LYS A 201 23.58 -26.83 -4.66
N ASP A 202 24.43 -27.69 -4.11
CA ASP A 202 24.76 -27.72 -2.68
C ASP A 202 25.23 -26.35 -2.16
N GLY A 203 24.83 -26.02 -0.93
CA GLY A 203 25.09 -24.72 -0.31
C GLY A 203 24.06 -23.65 -0.66
N THR A 204 23.14 -23.90 -1.60
CA THR A 204 21.96 -23.03 -1.84
C THR A 204 21.10 -23.01 -0.58
N LYS A 205 20.76 -21.80 -0.12
CA LYS A 205 19.92 -21.56 1.07
C LYS A 205 18.50 -21.14 0.71
N THR A 206 18.33 -20.44 -0.41
CA THR A 206 17.06 -19.79 -0.76
C THR A 206 16.69 -20.07 -2.21
N ILE A 207 15.45 -20.50 -2.43
CA ILE A 207 14.80 -20.52 -3.74
C ILE A 207 13.95 -19.26 -3.82
N ALA A 208 14.26 -18.38 -4.78
CA ALA A 208 13.63 -17.08 -4.91
C ALA A 208 12.14 -17.15 -5.23
N ASN A 209 11.44 -16.03 -4.97
CA ASN A 209 10.06 -15.85 -5.37
C ASN A 209 9.96 -15.97 -6.89
N GLY A 210 9.06 -16.82 -7.37
CA GLY A 210 8.88 -17.05 -8.80
C GLY A 210 10.01 -17.79 -9.54
N ALA A 211 10.98 -18.39 -8.83
CA ALA A 211 12.20 -18.94 -9.44
C ALA A 211 11.98 -19.96 -10.57
N PHE A 212 10.89 -20.71 -10.51
CA PHE A 212 10.48 -21.70 -11.51
C PHE A 212 9.08 -21.40 -12.07
N ASN A 213 8.48 -20.24 -11.80
CA ASN A 213 7.07 -19.98 -12.10
C ASN A 213 6.73 -20.13 -13.61
N VAL A 214 5.52 -20.63 -13.89
CA VAL A 214 4.94 -20.83 -15.23
C VAL A 214 5.83 -21.66 -16.16
N ASN A 215 6.06 -22.92 -15.78
CA ASN A 215 6.90 -23.80 -16.57
C ASN A 215 6.35 -25.24 -16.66
N ASP A 216 6.10 -25.67 -17.88
CA ASP A 216 5.46 -26.93 -18.21
C ASP A 216 6.45 -28.07 -18.46
N LYS A 217 7.75 -27.81 -18.45
CA LYS A 217 8.77 -28.82 -18.77
C LYS A 217 9.30 -29.55 -17.55
N ILE A 218 9.40 -28.85 -16.41
CA ILE A 218 9.99 -29.44 -15.20
C ILE A 218 9.00 -30.40 -14.55
N LYS A 219 9.45 -31.63 -14.34
CA LYS A 219 8.74 -32.69 -13.62
C LYS A 219 9.31 -32.97 -12.24
N THR A 220 10.61 -32.75 -12.05
CA THR A 220 11.30 -33.07 -10.80
C THR A 220 12.29 -31.98 -10.41
N VAL A 221 12.29 -31.59 -9.14
CA VAL A 221 13.31 -30.70 -8.56
C VAL A 221 13.92 -31.38 -7.34
N VAL A 222 15.24 -31.49 -7.32
CA VAL A 222 16.01 -32.02 -6.19
C VAL A 222 16.68 -30.87 -5.46
N LEU A 223 16.20 -30.57 -4.26
CA LEU A 223 16.71 -29.57 -3.34
C LEU A 223 17.78 -30.18 -2.41
N PRO A 224 18.93 -29.53 -2.19
CA PRO A 224 19.88 -29.96 -1.18
C PRO A 224 19.37 -29.63 0.23
N LYS A 225 19.88 -30.33 1.24
CA LYS A 225 19.52 -30.11 2.65
C LYS A 225 19.79 -28.68 3.14
N SER A 226 20.67 -27.95 2.45
CA SER A 226 21.01 -26.57 2.78
C SER A 226 19.88 -25.56 2.48
N VAL A 227 18.90 -25.91 1.63
CA VAL A 227 17.78 -25.00 1.32
C VAL A 227 16.91 -24.85 2.56
N LYS A 228 16.83 -23.62 3.06
CA LYS A 228 16.03 -23.22 4.23
C LYS A 228 14.76 -22.49 3.83
N TYR A 229 14.78 -21.75 2.72
CA TYR A 229 13.68 -20.87 2.30
C TYR A 229 13.25 -21.18 0.87
N ILE A 230 11.93 -21.31 0.67
CA ILE A 230 11.29 -21.41 -0.64
C ILE A 230 10.28 -20.28 -0.73
N GLY A 231 10.55 -19.34 -1.63
CA GLY A 231 9.81 -18.10 -1.78
C GLY A 231 8.41 -18.22 -2.36
N GLU A 232 7.70 -17.11 -2.37
CA GLU A 232 6.36 -16.99 -2.93
C GLU A 232 6.36 -17.36 -4.41
N ASP A 233 5.38 -18.16 -4.82
CA ASP A 233 5.25 -18.63 -6.20
C ASP A 233 6.50 -19.30 -6.80
N ALA A 234 7.45 -19.75 -5.98
CA ALA A 234 8.72 -20.31 -6.42
C ALA A 234 8.55 -21.42 -7.48
N PHE A 235 7.50 -22.23 -7.37
CA PHE A 235 7.12 -23.28 -8.31
C PHE A 235 5.68 -23.14 -8.83
N SER A 236 5.03 -21.99 -8.64
CA SER A 236 3.63 -21.82 -9.05
C SER A 236 3.42 -22.07 -10.55
N TYR A 237 2.26 -22.62 -10.87
CA TYR A 237 1.81 -22.92 -12.24
C TYR A 237 2.78 -23.79 -13.07
N ASN A 238 3.66 -24.55 -12.41
CA ASN A 238 4.34 -25.68 -13.05
C ASN A 238 3.40 -26.89 -13.13
N TYR A 239 2.50 -26.91 -14.11
CA TYR A 239 1.44 -27.92 -14.21
C TYR A 239 1.96 -29.37 -14.31
N ASN A 240 3.22 -29.57 -14.71
CA ASN A 240 3.86 -30.89 -14.83
C ASN A 240 4.80 -31.25 -13.67
N LEU A 241 5.01 -30.36 -12.70
CA LEU A 241 5.88 -30.63 -11.56
C LEU A 241 5.24 -31.68 -10.65
N GLU A 242 5.85 -32.87 -10.57
CA GLU A 242 5.32 -34.06 -9.88
C GLU A 242 6.10 -34.43 -8.62
N SER A 243 7.37 -34.00 -8.51
CA SER A 243 8.24 -34.38 -7.39
C SER A 243 9.19 -33.25 -6.98
N VAL A 244 9.14 -32.89 -5.71
CA VAL A 244 10.14 -32.06 -5.02
C VAL A 244 10.41 -32.66 -3.63
N ASN A 245 11.69 -32.83 -3.28
CA ASN A 245 12.11 -33.35 -1.97
C ASN A 245 12.17 -32.24 -0.91
N ILE A 246 11.01 -31.69 -0.57
CA ILE A 246 10.88 -30.78 0.58
C ILE A 246 10.82 -31.55 1.91
N ASN A 247 11.14 -30.88 3.01
CA ASN A 247 11.01 -31.42 4.36
C ASN A 247 10.45 -30.39 5.35
N SER A 248 10.06 -30.83 6.54
CA SER A 248 9.34 -30.02 7.54
C SER A 248 10.18 -28.92 8.23
N SER A 249 11.51 -28.92 8.05
CA SER A 249 12.41 -27.89 8.59
C SER A 249 12.50 -26.64 7.70
N GLN A 250 12.06 -26.73 6.45
CA GLN A 250 12.10 -25.64 5.48
C GLN A 250 10.96 -24.66 5.72
N ASN A 251 11.24 -23.37 5.56
CA ASN A 251 10.25 -22.31 5.48
C ASN A 251 9.78 -22.21 4.04
N ILE A 252 8.53 -22.58 3.80
CA ILE A 252 7.94 -22.67 2.47
C ILE A 252 6.80 -21.67 2.42
N ALA A 253 6.87 -20.71 1.51
CA ALA A 253 5.80 -19.75 1.32
C ALA A 253 4.48 -20.48 0.96
N PRO A 254 3.32 -20.04 1.48
CA PRO A 254 2.05 -20.71 1.23
C PRO A 254 1.70 -20.87 -0.25
N THR A 255 2.11 -19.92 -1.08
CA THR A 255 1.85 -19.91 -2.52
C THR A 255 2.85 -20.71 -3.34
N ALA A 256 3.96 -21.15 -2.76
CA ALA A 256 5.14 -21.65 -3.49
C ALA A 256 4.86 -22.74 -4.54
N PHE A 257 3.80 -23.55 -4.39
CA PHE A 257 3.50 -24.67 -5.29
C PHE A 257 2.11 -24.62 -5.90
N ILE A 258 1.38 -23.51 -5.80
CA ILE A 258 0.01 -23.40 -6.32
C ILE A 258 -0.04 -23.77 -7.81
N GLY A 259 -1.05 -24.52 -8.22
CA GLY A 259 -1.22 -24.92 -9.62
C GLY A 259 -0.29 -26.04 -10.10
N THR A 260 0.49 -26.68 -9.22
CA THR A 260 1.33 -27.84 -9.58
C THR A 260 0.64 -29.18 -9.32
N LYS A 261 1.02 -30.24 -10.06
CA LYS A 261 0.61 -31.62 -9.73
C LYS A 261 1.10 -32.04 -8.35
N TYR A 262 2.33 -31.66 -8.00
CA TYR A 262 2.93 -31.91 -6.70
C TYR A 262 2.07 -31.35 -5.57
N TYR A 263 1.64 -30.09 -5.65
CA TYR A 263 0.77 -29.47 -4.66
C TYR A 263 -0.57 -30.17 -4.54
N ASN A 264 -1.22 -30.47 -5.67
CA ASN A 264 -2.50 -31.16 -5.69
C ASN A 264 -2.43 -32.58 -5.13
N LYS A 265 -1.31 -33.28 -5.31
CA LYS A 265 -1.06 -34.62 -4.75
C LYS A 265 -0.75 -34.58 -3.25
N ASN A 266 -0.04 -33.55 -2.78
CA ASN A 266 0.48 -33.48 -1.41
C ASN A 266 -0.35 -32.59 -0.47
N LYS A 267 -1.40 -31.92 -0.96
CA LYS A 267 -2.37 -31.26 -0.09
C LYS A 267 -3.13 -32.32 0.71
N THR A 268 -3.33 -32.05 1.99
CA THR A 268 -4.08 -32.94 2.90
C THR A 268 -5.30 -32.22 3.43
N TYR A 269 -6.41 -32.95 3.58
CA TYR A 269 -7.61 -32.42 4.21
C TYR A 269 -7.68 -32.89 5.67
N TYR A 270 -7.93 -31.98 6.60
CA TYR A 270 -8.11 -32.30 8.01
C TYR A 270 -9.18 -31.39 8.62
N LYS A 271 -10.26 -32.02 9.12
CA LYS A 271 -11.34 -31.38 9.90
C LYS A 271 -11.80 -30.02 9.35
N GLY A 272 -12.16 -29.98 8.07
CA GLY A 272 -12.70 -28.76 7.46
C GLY A 272 -11.65 -27.83 6.85
N ALA A 273 -10.37 -28.20 6.79
CA ALA A 273 -9.37 -27.37 6.14
C ALA A 273 -8.37 -28.18 5.31
N TYR A 274 -7.84 -27.55 4.27
CA TYR A 274 -6.73 -28.04 3.47
C TYR A 274 -5.41 -27.51 4.00
N TYR A 275 -4.41 -28.38 3.94
CA TYR A 275 -3.06 -28.12 4.43
C TYR A 275 -2.06 -28.51 3.35
N PHE A 276 -0.98 -27.74 3.26
CA PHE A 276 0.20 -28.11 2.52
C PHE A 276 1.40 -27.96 3.45
N ASN A 277 2.15 -29.04 3.65
CA ASN A 277 3.18 -29.13 4.68
C ASN A 277 2.62 -28.73 6.08
N ASN A 278 3.21 -27.73 6.74
CA ASN A 278 2.78 -27.22 8.03
C ASN A 278 1.96 -25.92 7.91
N CYS A 279 1.37 -25.64 6.75
CA CYS A 279 0.57 -24.46 6.49
C CYS A 279 -0.89 -24.84 6.23
N LEU A 280 -1.83 -24.17 6.91
CA LEU A 280 -3.26 -24.22 6.57
C LEU A 280 -3.49 -23.26 5.40
N ILE A 281 -3.84 -23.82 4.24
CA ILE A 281 -3.90 -23.08 2.97
C ILE A 281 -5.32 -22.59 2.63
N SER A 282 -6.35 -23.32 3.05
CA SER A 282 -7.74 -22.90 2.90
C SER A 282 -8.66 -23.70 3.82
N ALA A 283 -9.80 -23.12 4.17
CA ALA A 283 -10.81 -23.73 5.03
C ALA A 283 -12.17 -23.86 4.33
N ASN A 284 -12.98 -24.82 4.78
CA ASN A 284 -14.38 -24.93 4.45
C ASN A 284 -15.12 -23.78 5.11
N ARG A 285 -15.47 -22.77 4.32
CA ARG A 285 -16.15 -21.55 4.79
C ARG A 285 -17.56 -21.78 5.32
N LYS A 286 -18.17 -22.93 5.05
CA LYS A 286 -19.46 -23.32 5.63
C LYS A 286 -19.33 -23.92 7.04
N ALA A 287 -18.12 -24.29 7.47
CA ALA A 287 -17.91 -24.86 8.79
C ALA A 287 -18.09 -23.78 9.87
N THR A 288 -18.85 -24.12 10.92
CA THR A 288 -19.06 -23.24 12.08
C THR A 288 -17.94 -23.36 13.11
N SER A 289 -17.18 -24.46 13.09
CA SER A 289 -16.01 -24.66 13.94
C SER A 289 -14.93 -25.45 13.22
N ILE A 290 -13.67 -25.04 13.43
CA ILE A 290 -12.49 -25.73 12.89
C ILE A 290 -11.47 -25.98 13.99
N THR A 291 -10.94 -27.21 14.04
CA THR A 291 -9.75 -27.55 14.84
C THR A 291 -8.56 -27.65 13.90
N VAL A 292 -7.60 -26.73 14.06
CA VAL A 292 -6.41 -26.70 13.21
C VAL A 292 -5.47 -27.84 13.60
N LYS A 293 -4.92 -28.52 12.58
CA LYS A 293 -4.05 -29.70 12.74
C LYS A 293 -2.81 -29.39 13.60
N ASN A 294 -2.47 -30.28 14.54
CA ASN A 294 -1.22 -30.19 15.29
C ASN A 294 0.01 -30.16 14.35
N GLY A 295 1.01 -29.34 14.69
CA GLY A 295 2.19 -29.14 13.85
C GLY A 295 2.05 -28.00 12.83
N THR A 296 0.84 -27.47 12.62
CA THR A 296 0.64 -26.27 11.78
C THR A 296 1.42 -25.09 12.36
N LYS A 297 2.24 -24.45 11.53
CA LYS A 297 3.09 -23.31 11.87
C LYS A 297 2.55 -22.00 11.31
N GLU A 298 1.74 -22.05 10.25
CA GLU A 298 1.25 -20.87 9.55
C GLU A 298 -0.19 -21.08 9.06
N ILE A 299 -0.97 -20.00 9.09
CA ILE A 299 -2.26 -19.89 8.39
C ILE A 299 -2.04 -18.93 7.24
N ALA A 300 -2.25 -19.41 6.02
CA ALA A 300 -1.96 -18.70 4.76
C ALA A 300 -2.84 -17.46 4.57
N PRO A 301 -2.44 -16.55 3.66
CA PRO A 301 -3.27 -15.42 3.27
C PRO A 301 -4.67 -15.86 2.84
N GLY A 302 -5.69 -15.20 3.37
CA GLY A 302 -7.09 -15.46 3.03
C GLY A 302 -7.61 -16.86 3.34
N ALA A 303 -6.94 -17.66 4.17
CA ALA A 303 -7.29 -19.07 4.37
C ALA A 303 -8.74 -19.32 4.83
N PHE A 304 -9.35 -18.37 5.55
CA PHE A 304 -10.75 -18.41 5.98
C PHE A 304 -11.60 -17.27 5.39
N CYS A 305 -11.04 -16.42 4.53
CA CYS A 305 -11.76 -15.25 4.01
C CYS A 305 -12.73 -15.61 2.86
N GLY A 306 -13.79 -14.82 2.73
CA GLY A 306 -14.63 -14.77 1.54
C GLY A 306 -13.97 -13.98 0.41
N ASP A 307 -14.53 -14.04 -0.79
CA ASP A 307 -14.28 -12.99 -1.78
C ASP A 307 -14.88 -11.67 -1.27
N GLU A 308 -14.08 -10.60 -1.20
CA GLU A 308 -14.52 -9.31 -0.65
C GLU A 308 -15.63 -8.66 -1.51
N PHE A 309 -15.74 -9.07 -2.77
CA PHE A 309 -16.72 -8.56 -3.73
C PHE A 309 -17.97 -9.44 -3.87
N ASP A 310 -18.02 -10.59 -3.18
CA ASP A 310 -19.17 -11.49 -3.19
C ASP A 310 -19.82 -11.56 -1.80
N SER A 311 -20.95 -10.87 -1.65
CA SER A 311 -21.70 -10.82 -0.40
C SER A 311 -22.21 -12.19 0.08
N ASP A 312 -22.32 -13.15 -0.83
CA ASP A 312 -22.79 -14.51 -0.56
C ASP A 312 -21.64 -15.46 -0.16
N ASP A 313 -20.39 -14.99 -0.22
CA ASP A 313 -19.20 -15.80 0.03
C ASP A 313 -18.58 -15.64 1.44
N LYS A 314 -19.42 -15.37 2.44
CA LYS A 314 -18.97 -15.12 3.82
C LYS A 314 -18.66 -16.40 4.60
N SER A 315 -17.67 -16.32 5.49
CA SER A 315 -17.31 -17.43 6.39
C SER A 315 -18.29 -17.58 7.55
N ASN A 316 -18.80 -18.80 7.76
CA ASN A 316 -19.68 -19.18 8.87
C ASN A 316 -18.93 -19.51 10.16
N LEU A 317 -17.60 -19.33 10.19
CA LEU A 317 -16.76 -19.72 11.31
C LEU A 317 -17.14 -18.95 12.58
N GLN A 318 -17.58 -19.67 13.62
CA GLN A 318 -17.94 -19.12 14.92
C GLN A 318 -16.85 -19.33 15.97
N SER A 319 -16.08 -20.42 15.85
CA SER A 319 -15.01 -20.78 16.76
C SER A 319 -13.86 -21.50 16.04
N ILE A 320 -12.65 -21.34 16.57
CA ILE A 320 -11.47 -22.03 16.06
C ILE A 320 -10.52 -22.44 17.18
N THR A 321 -9.97 -23.64 17.08
CA THR A 321 -8.90 -24.13 17.96
C THR A 321 -7.57 -24.10 17.20
N LEU A 322 -6.64 -23.26 17.66
CA LEU A 322 -5.29 -23.11 17.09
C LEU A 322 -4.28 -24.02 17.81
N PRO A 323 -3.32 -24.65 17.11
CA PRO A 323 -2.32 -25.51 17.74
C PRO A 323 -1.21 -24.68 18.40
N SER A 324 -0.58 -25.27 19.43
CA SER A 324 0.56 -24.68 20.15
C SER A 324 1.83 -24.50 19.32
N SER A 325 1.85 -24.98 18.07
CA SER A 325 2.95 -24.83 17.12
C SER A 325 2.83 -23.60 16.23
N LEU A 326 1.67 -22.94 16.19
CA LEU A 326 1.37 -21.85 15.26
C LEU A 326 2.27 -20.63 15.54
N LYS A 327 2.96 -20.14 14.51
CA LYS A 327 3.89 -19.00 14.57
C LYS A 327 3.33 -17.77 13.87
N LYS A 328 2.54 -17.95 12.81
CA LYS A 328 2.14 -16.85 11.92
C LYS A 328 0.69 -16.99 11.48
N ILE A 329 -0.02 -15.86 11.48
CA ILE A 329 -1.32 -15.68 10.84
C ILE A 329 -1.12 -14.60 9.79
N ASP A 330 -1.30 -14.95 8.52
CA ASP A 330 -1.02 -14.05 7.40
C ASP A 330 -2.14 -13.06 7.08
N GLU A 331 -1.85 -12.22 6.09
CA GLU A 331 -2.74 -11.21 5.55
C GLU A 331 -4.15 -11.77 5.27
N ARG A 332 -5.18 -11.06 5.73
CA ARG A 332 -6.59 -11.40 5.52
C ARG A 332 -6.99 -12.82 5.95
N ALA A 333 -6.17 -13.55 6.73
CA ALA A 333 -6.41 -14.96 7.04
C ALA A 333 -7.81 -15.26 7.60
N PHE A 334 -8.37 -14.38 8.43
CA PHE A 334 -9.73 -14.43 8.98
C PHE A 334 -10.56 -13.19 8.57
N SER A 335 -10.18 -12.49 7.51
CA SER A 335 -10.93 -11.34 7.02
C SER A 335 -12.39 -11.74 6.75
N GLN A 336 -13.31 -10.91 7.23
CA GLN A 336 -14.76 -11.11 7.14
C GLN A 336 -15.31 -12.38 7.80
N CYS A 337 -14.60 -13.00 8.75
CA CYS A 337 -15.19 -13.98 9.67
C CYS A 337 -16.15 -13.29 10.67
N THR A 338 -17.24 -12.73 10.16
CA THR A 338 -18.19 -11.87 10.90
C THR A 338 -18.89 -12.59 12.06
N GLN A 339 -18.91 -13.92 12.05
CA GLN A 339 -19.51 -14.74 13.10
C GLN A 339 -18.50 -15.25 14.15
N LEU A 340 -17.19 -15.01 13.98
CA LEU A 340 -16.15 -15.48 14.89
C LEU A 340 -16.24 -14.73 16.22
N LYS A 341 -16.66 -15.43 17.29
CA LYS A 341 -16.95 -14.80 18.60
C LYS A 341 -15.72 -14.66 19.49
N SER A 342 -14.83 -15.63 19.43
CA SER A 342 -13.62 -15.70 20.23
C SER A 342 -12.51 -16.45 19.50
N ILE A 343 -11.27 -16.10 19.84
CA ILE A 343 -10.08 -16.80 19.38
C ILE A 343 -9.07 -16.84 20.53
N VAL A 344 -8.44 -18.00 20.71
CA VAL A 344 -7.36 -18.17 21.70
C VAL A 344 -6.05 -18.29 20.94
N PHE A 345 -5.23 -17.24 21.02
CA PHE A 345 -3.91 -17.26 20.40
C PHE A 345 -2.95 -18.15 21.20
N PRO A 346 -2.20 -19.05 20.54
CA PRO A 346 -1.21 -19.87 21.21
C PRO A 346 0.02 -19.06 21.60
N ASP A 347 0.67 -19.48 22.68
CA ASP A 347 1.90 -18.88 23.22
C ASP A 347 3.06 -18.78 22.22
N SER A 348 3.02 -19.62 21.19
CA SER A 348 4.02 -19.69 20.12
C SER A 348 3.86 -18.61 19.04
N LEU A 349 2.70 -17.95 18.96
CA LEU A 349 2.37 -17.00 17.90
C LEU A 349 3.31 -15.78 17.95
N GLN A 350 3.90 -15.44 16.81
CA GLN A 350 4.93 -14.40 16.69
C GLN A 350 4.45 -13.17 15.91
N SER A 351 3.57 -13.36 14.92
CA SER A 351 3.08 -12.29 14.04
C SER A 351 1.63 -12.48 13.60
N ILE A 352 0.92 -11.35 13.48
CA ILE A 352 -0.41 -11.23 12.87
C ILE A 352 -0.30 -10.22 11.71
N GLY A 353 -0.63 -10.66 10.50
CA GLY A 353 -0.51 -9.90 9.25
C GLY A 353 -1.57 -8.83 9.04
N ASP A 354 -1.46 -8.16 7.90
CA ASP A 354 -2.34 -7.07 7.47
C ASP A 354 -3.80 -7.55 7.34
N GLU A 355 -4.76 -6.79 7.86
CA GLU A 355 -6.19 -7.13 7.77
C GLU A 355 -6.57 -8.56 8.24
N ALA A 356 -5.71 -9.22 9.05
CA ALA A 356 -5.87 -10.63 9.37
C ALA A 356 -7.22 -10.98 10.03
N PHE A 357 -7.80 -10.05 10.80
CA PHE A 357 -9.12 -10.12 11.41
C PHE A 357 -10.00 -8.94 11.00
N TYR A 358 -9.77 -8.39 9.79
CA TYR A 358 -10.57 -7.31 9.26
C TYR A 358 -12.05 -7.70 9.27
N HIS A 359 -12.89 -6.84 9.82
CA HIS A 359 -14.33 -7.03 9.86
C HIS A 359 -14.80 -8.35 10.55
N CYS A 360 -14.03 -8.89 11.51
CA CYS A 360 -14.53 -9.90 12.45
C CYS A 360 -15.50 -9.26 13.46
N SER A 361 -16.67 -8.83 12.99
CA SER A 361 -17.60 -7.97 13.73
C SER A 361 -18.23 -8.61 14.98
N SER A 362 -18.17 -9.94 15.14
CA SER A 362 -18.60 -10.64 16.36
C SER A 362 -17.48 -10.89 17.38
N LEU A 363 -16.22 -10.59 17.06
CA LEU A 363 -15.07 -10.90 17.92
C LEU A 363 -15.09 -10.00 19.16
N LYS A 364 -15.29 -10.59 20.34
CA LYS A 364 -15.51 -9.82 21.57
C LYS A 364 -14.24 -9.54 22.37
N LYS A 365 -13.28 -10.46 22.35
CA LYS A 365 -12.08 -10.40 23.20
C LYS A 365 -10.87 -10.95 22.46
N ILE A 366 -9.73 -10.32 22.68
CA ILE A 366 -8.43 -10.84 22.23
C ILE A 366 -7.44 -10.85 23.40
N ASN A 367 -6.61 -11.89 23.46
CA ASN A 367 -5.53 -12.02 24.43
C ASN A 367 -4.19 -12.15 23.69
N ILE A 368 -3.36 -11.12 23.78
CA ILE A 368 -2.03 -11.09 23.16
C ILE A 368 -1.10 -12.05 23.91
N PRO A 369 -0.60 -13.14 23.27
CA PRO A 369 0.20 -14.17 23.92
C PRO A 369 1.65 -13.72 24.14
N LYS A 370 2.44 -14.49 24.90
CA LYS A 370 3.79 -14.07 25.32
C LYS A 370 4.79 -13.79 24.19
N SER A 371 4.70 -14.54 23.08
CA SER A 371 5.67 -14.45 21.97
C SER A 371 5.27 -13.47 20.86
N LEU A 372 4.05 -12.92 20.90
CA LEU A 372 3.56 -12.05 19.83
C LEU A 372 4.34 -10.74 19.85
N SER A 373 5.03 -10.48 18.75
CA SER A 373 6.00 -9.39 18.61
C SER A 373 5.64 -8.39 17.52
N SER A 374 4.72 -8.76 16.62
CA SER A 374 4.27 -7.92 15.52
C SER A 374 2.78 -8.11 15.25
N ILE A 375 2.07 -6.99 15.08
CA ILE A 375 0.64 -6.90 14.75
C ILE A 375 0.51 -5.73 13.76
N SER A 376 -0.10 -5.93 12.59
CA SER A 376 -0.38 -4.81 11.67
C SER A 376 -1.40 -3.85 12.28
N ASP A 377 -1.29 -2.54 11.98
CA ASP A 377 -2.17 -1.48 12.49
C ASP A 377 -3.66 -1.73 12.18
N ASN A 378 -3.97 -2.35 11.03
CA ASN A 378 -5.33 -2.66 10.59
C ASN A 378 -5.75 -4.11 10.90
N ALA A 379 -4.94 -4.91 11.60
CA ALA A 379 -5.17 -6.35 11.78
C ALA A 379 -6.55 -6.66 12.42
N PHE A 380 -7.05 -5.79 13.30
CA PHE A 380 -8.35 -5.92 13.97
C PHE A 380 -9.33 -4.80 13.61
N ASN A 381 -9.10 -4.12 12.48
CA ASN A 381 -9.99 -3.06 12.01
C ASN A 381 -11.41 -3.62 11.78
N ARG A 382 -12.43 -2.81 12.11
CA ARG A 382 -13.86 -3.17 12.05
C ARG A 382 -14.29 -4.39 12.89
N CYS A 383 -13.51 -4.76 13.90
CA CYS A 383 -13.97 -5.66 14.98
C CYS A 383 -14.93 -4.90 15.93
N THR A 384 -16.10 -4.50 15.45
CA THR A 384 -17.04 -3.57 16.11
C THR A 384 -17.69 -4.09 17.41
N SER A 385 -17.54 -5.38 17.70
CA SER A 385 -17.93 -5.99 18.99
C SER A 385 -16.77 -6.19 19.96
N LEU A 386 -15.54 -5.77 19.62
CA LEU A 386 -14.38 -5.96 20.48
C LEU A 386 -14.51 -5.12 21.75
N GLU A 387 -14.74 -5.78 22.88
CA GLU A 387 -14.98 -5.17 24.19
C GLU A 387 -13.69 -5.04 24.99
N LYS A 388 -12.77 -6.01 24.85
CA LYS A 388 -11.60 -6.12 25.73
C LYS A 388 -10.37 -6.69 25.02
N ILE A 389 -9.24 -6.09 25.33
CA ILE A 389 -7.91 -6.58 24.97
C ILE A 389 -7.14 -6.88 26.27
N THR A 390 -6.49 -8.04 26.34
CA THR A 390 -5.54 -8.39 27.40
C THR A 390 -4.19 -8.75 26.80
N VAL A 391 -3.13 -8.63 27.60
CA VAL A 391 -1.77 -8.98 27.19
C VAL A 391 -1.17 -9.84 28.28
N SER A 392 -0.52 -10.94 27.90
CA SER A 392 0.25 -11.78 28.83
C SER A 392 1.31 -10.94 29.57
N GLY A 393 1.46 -11.14 30.88
CA GLY A 393 2.47 -10.46 31.68
C GLY A 393 3.90 -10.69 31.18
N GLU A 394 4.14 -11.85 30.54
CA GLU A 394 5.42 -12.23 29.95
C GLU A 394 5.69 -11.61 28.57
N ASN A 395 4.70 -10.97 27.94
CA ASN A 395 4.90 -10.35 26.64
C ASN A 395 5.90 -9.18 26.76
N LYS A 396 6.95 -9.21 25.93
CA LYS A 396 8.06 -8.23 25.94
C LYS A 396 7.81 -7.00 25.07
N TYR A 397 6.82 -7.04 24.17
CA TYR A 397 6.61 -6.07 23.11
C TYR A 397 5.39 -5.19 23.35
N PHE A 398 4.34 -5.74 23.96
CA PHE A 398 3.06 -5.10 24.17
C PHE A 398 2.66 -5.06 25.64
N THR A 399 1.72 -4.17 25.95
CA THR A 399 1.03 -4.09 27.24
C THR A 399 -0.35 -3.47 27.02
N THR A 400 -1.20 -3.48 28.03
CA THR A 400 -2.42 -2.68 28.02
C THR A 400 -2.32 -1.50 28.98
N LYS A 401 -2.96 -0.39 28.62
CA LYS A 401 -3.16 0.75 29.53
C LYS A 401 -4.53 1.35 29.31
N ARG A 402 -5.32 1.40 30.39
CA ARG A 402 -6.72 1.87 30.37
C ARG A 402 -7.59 1.12 29.34
N GLY A 403 -7.29 -0.16 29.11
CA GLY A 403 -8.02 -1.01 28.15
C GLY A 403 -7.56 -0.92 26.69
N ALA A 404 -6.66 0.00 26.33
CA ALA A 404 -6.04 0.06 25.01
C ALA A 404 -4.77 -0.79 24.96
N LEU A 405 -4.47 -1.36 23.79
CA LEU A 405 -3.21 -2.01 23.45
C LEU A 405 -2.14 -0.97 23.13
N CYS A 406 -0.99 -1.09 23.80
CA CYS A 406 0.17 -0.23 23.62
C CYS A 406 1.43 -1.07 23.43
N ASN A 407 2.51 -0.44 22.95
CA ASN A 407 3.83 -1.03 23.08
C ASN A 407 4.27 -1.09 24.56
N LYS A 408 5.25 -1.95 24.87
CA LYS A 408 5.71 -2.17 26.27
C LYS A 408 6.18 -0.89 26.95
N ALA A 409 6.79 0.02 26.18
CA ALA A 409 7.28 1.31 26.67
C ALA A 409 6.18 2.35 26.90
N LEU A 410 4.92 2.07 26.54
CA LEU A 410 3.80 3.01 26.60
C LEU A 410 4.04 4.31 25.83
N THR A 411 4.81 4.26 24.75
CA THR A 411 5.06 5.38 23.84
C THR A 411 4.16 5.34 22.61
N GLU A 412 3.53 4.21 22.33
CA GLU A 412 2.68 3.98 21.16
C GLU A 412 1.41 3.24 21.56
N LEU A 413 0.25 3.71 21.07
CA LEU A 413 -1.06 3.09 21.25
C LEU A 413 -1.52 2.52 19.91
N TYR A 414 -1.69 1.21 19.83
CA TYR A 414 -2.05 0.50 18.59
C TYR A 414 -3.56 0.35 18.40
N LEU A 415 -4.29 -0.01 19.46
CA LEU A 415 -5.70 -0.38 19.32
C LEU A 415 -6.49 -0.13 20.61
N TYR A 416 -7.65 0.48 20.46
CA TYR A 416 -8.68 0.62 21.47
C TYR A 416 -9.88 -0.28 21.09
N PRO A 417 -10.46 -1.05 22.03
CA PRO A 417 -11.59 -1.92 21.72
C PRO A 417 -12.80 -1.08 21.27
N ALA A 418 -13.31 -1.32 20.05
CA ALA A 418 -14.40 -0.56 19.45
C ALA A 418 -15.70 -0.56 20.29
N ASN A 419 -15.97 -1.66 21.02
CA ASN A 419 -17.09 -1.82 21.94
C ASN A 419 -16.68 -1.70 23.42
N ASN A 420 -15.58 -1.04 23.74
CA ASN A 420 -15.27 -0.72 25.13
C ASN A 420 -16.40 0.13 25.74
N SER A 421 -16.86 -0.19 26.95
CA SER A 421 -17.97 0.51 27.61
C SER A 421 -17.61 1.91 28.14
N ALA A 422 -16.32 2.26 28.20
CA ALA A 422 -15.89 3.55 28.71
C ALA A 422 -16.35 4.71 27.81
N LEU A 423 -17.05 5.67 28.42
CA LEU A 423 -17.53 6.88 27.75
C LEU A 423 -16.43 7.92 27.55
N SER A 424 -15.30 7.77 28.25
CA SER A 424 -14.16 8.67 28.10
C SER A 424 -12.86 7.91 28.10
N TYR A 425 -11.88 8.42 27.37
CA TYR A 425 -10.54 7.87 27.33
C TYR A 425 -9.49 8.99 27.33
N GLY A 426 -8.61 8.93 28.32
CA GLY A 426 -7.39 9.72 28.32
C GLY A 426 -6.22 8.85 27.90
N THR A 427 -5.55 9.20 26.80
CA THR A 427 -4.27 8.57 26.45
C THR A 427 -3.23 8.90 27.54
N PRO A 428 -2.37 7.94 27.93
CA PRO A 428 -1.31 8.20 28.91
C PRO A 428 -0.34 9.30 28.44
N ASN A 429 0.16 10.13 29.36
CA ASN A 429 1.13 11.18 29.01
C ASN A 429 2.45 10.65 28.42
N SER A 430 2.79 9.36 28.63
CA SER A 430 3.96 8.74 28.01
C SER A 430 3.77 8.45 26.51
N VAL A 431 2.52 8.38 26.04
CA VAL A 431 2.20 8.08 24.64
C VAL A 431 2.59 9.25 23.76
N LYS A 432 3.47 8.97 22.80
CA LYS A 432 3.95 9.88 21.77
C LYS A 432 3.17 9.70 20.45
N TYR A 433 2.67 8.50 20.18
CA TYR A 433 2.04 8.13 18.92
C TYR A 433 0.71 7.40 19.15
N ILE A 434 -0.37 7.90 18.55
CA ILE A 434 -1.63 7.18 18.41
C ILE A 434 -1.64 6.56 17.01
N GLY A 435 -1.71 5.24 16.94
CA GLY A 435 -1.64 4.44 15.72
C GLY A 435 -2.73 4.73 14.71
N ASN A 436 -2.49 4.28 13.48
CA ASN A 436 -3.52 4.30 12.45
C ASN A 436 -4.71 3.46 12.92
N TYR A 437 -5.94 3.91 12.65
CA TYR A 437 -7.17 3.20 13.01
C TYR A 437 -7.36 2.92 14.52
N ALA A 438 -6.53 3.48 15.40
CA ALA A 438 -6.41 3.01 16.79
C ALA A 438 -7.71 3.07 17.60
N PHE A 439 -8.58 4.05 17.35
CA PHE A 439 -9.90 4.22 17.95
C PHE A 439 -11.03 4.05 16.91
N MET A 440 -10.75 3.51 15.73
CA MET A 440 -11.76 3.36 14.69
C MET A 440 -12.97 2.59 15.22
N ASP A 441 -14.17 3.08 14.90
CA ASP A 441 -15.45 2.50 15.33
C ASP A 441 -15.66 2.46 16.86
N ALA A 442 -14.91 3.24 17.67
CA ALA A 442 -15.09 3.33 19.12
C ALA A 442 -16.47 3.93 19.49
N LYS A 443 -17.49 3.08 19.47
CA LYS A 443 -18.89 3.50 19.39
C LYS A 443 -19.42 4.08 20.68
N ASN A 444 -18.84 3.76 21.83
CA ASN A 444 -19.29 4.30 23.12
C ASN A 444 -18.48 5.53 23.57
N LEU A 445 -17.34 5.81 22.94
CA LEU A 445 -16.44 6.88 23.35
C LEU A 445 -17.06 8.24 23.06
N ARG A 446 -17.26 9.04 24.11
CA ARG A 446 -17.82 10.41 24.03
C ARG A 446 -16.78 11.49 24.21
N TYR A 447 -15.75 11.23 25.02
CA TYR A 447 -14.73 12.22 25.35
C TYR A 447 -13.33 11.61 25.24
N ALA A 448 -12.48 12.21 24.42
CA ALA A 448 -11.08 11.82 24.29
C ALA A 448 -10.14 12.91 24.82
N THR A 449 -9.13 12.55 25.58
CA THR A 449 -8.03 13.44 25.97
C THR A 449 -6.71 12.88 25.47
N VAL A 450 -6.05 13.63 24.60
CA VAL A 450 -4.74 13.30 24.08
C VAL A 450 -3.65 13.76 25.06
N GLY A 451 -2.71 12.88 25.37
CA GLY A 451 -1.79 12.98 26.49
C GLY A 451 -0.69 13.98 26.21
N ARG A 452 -0.17 14.65 27.25
CA ARG A 452 0.66 15.85 27.12
C ARG A 452 1.94 15.75 26.27
N ASN A 453 2.44 14.54 26.00
CA ASN A 453 3.61 14.31 25.16
C ASN A 453 3.29 13.65 23.81
N THR A 454 2.01 13.54 23.44
CA THR A 454 1.62 12.99 22.14
C THR A 454 2.04 13.94 21.05
N LEU A 455 2.85 13.43 20.12
CA LEU A 455 3.38 14.17 18.98
C LEU A 455 2.55 13.89 17.71
N TYR A 456 1.91 12.72 17.63
CA TYR A 456 1.32 12.22 16.40
C TYR A 456 -0.02 11.49 16.61
N ILE A 457 -0.96 11.72 15.69
CA ILE A 457 -2.22 10.97 15.57
C ILE A 457 -2.35 10.44 14.14
N GLY A 458 -2.42 9.11 13.99
CA GLY A 458 -2.38 8.42 12.70
C GLY A 458 -3.67 8.46 11.89
N ILE A 459 -3.56 7.95 10.66
CA ILE A 459 -4.61 7.94 9.65
C ILE A 459 -5.84 7.28 10.23
N LEU A 460 -7.00 7.93 10.07
CA LEU A 460 -8.29 7.39 10.48
C LEU A 460 -8.35 6.94 11.96
N ALA A 461 -7.47 7.46 12.83
CA ALA A 461 -7.36 7.03 14.22
C ALA A 461 -8.69 7.07 14.97
N PHE A 462 -9.49 8.13 14.84
CA PHE A 462 -10.81 8.28 15.47
C PHE A 462 -11.97 8.17 14.46
N ALA A 463 -11.74 7.54 13.31
CA ALA A 463 -12.76 7.37 12.29
C ALA A 463 -13.96 6.57 12.82
N ASN A 464 -15.17 6.92 12.41
CA ASN A 464 -16.39 6.22 12.82
C ASN A 464 -16.66 6.14 14.34
N CYS A 465 -16.10 7.05 15.14
CA CYS A 465 -16.47 7.21 16.56
C CYS A 465 -17.85 7.91 16.70
N LYS A 466 -18.94 7.14 16.55
CA LYS A 466 -20.33 7.66 16.44
C LYS A 466 -20.82 8.55 17.56
N ASN A 467 -20.28 8.38 18.76
CA ASN A 467 -20.70 9.14 19.93
C ASN A 467 -19.63 10.12 20.44
N LEU A 468 -18.52 10.30 19.72
CA LEU A 468 -17.44 11.19 20.15
C LEU A 468 -17.91 12.65 20.05
N ASN A 469 -18.13 13.26 21.21
CA ASN A 469 -18.57 14.65 21.37
C ASN A 469 -17.39 15.60 21.44
N SER A 470 -16.29 15.21 22.09
CA SER A 470 -15.14 16.08 22.21
C SER A 470 -13.81 15.34 22.26
N ILE A 471 -12.79 15.95 21.66
CA ILE A 471 -11.39 15.56 21.80
C ILE A 471 -10.54 16.75 22.25
N SER A 472 -9.71 16.54 23.27
CA SER A 472 -8.74 17.51 23.77
C SER A 472 -7.34 17.18 23.28
N LEU A 473 -6.67 18.14 22.66
CA LEU A 473 -5.33 18.01 22.07
C LEU A 473 -4.29 18.81 22.87
N PRO A 474 -3.10 18.22 23.15
CA PRO A 474 -2.02 18.87 23.90
C PRO A 474 -1.14 19.74 22.99
N GLU A 475 -0.37 20.67 23.58
CA GLU A 475 0.61 21.52 22.88
C GLU A 475 1.70 20.75 22.11
N SER A 476 1.94 19.50 22.49
CA SER A 476 3.00 18.68 21.91
C SER A 476 2.70 18.16 20.51
N ILE A 477 1.45 18.25 20.03
CA ILE A 477 1.06 17.68 18.74
C ILE A 477 1.83 18.37 17.61
N LYS A 478 2.57 17.56 16.86
CA LYS A 478 3.26 17.96 15.64
C LYS A 478 2.49 17.55 14.39
N VAL A 479 1.78 16.42 14.44
CA VAL A 479 1.06 15.87 13.29
C VAL A 479 -0.28 15.24 13.67
N ILE A 480 -1.27 15.51 12.83
CA ILE A 480 -2.56 14.82 12.78
C ILE A 480 -2.72 14.39 11.32
N ASP A 481 -2.78 13.09 11.05
CA ASP A 481 -2.77 12.56 9.68
C ASP A 481 -4.17 12.57 9.04
N ALA A 482 -4.24 12.16 7.77
CA ALA A 482 -5.47 12.16 6.97
C ALA A 482 -6.64 11.48 7.69
N TYR A 483 -7.75 12.20 7.82
CA TYR A 483 -8.98 11.74 8.46
C TYR A 483 -8.83 11.24 9.90
N ALA A 484 -7.71 11.52 10.58
CA ALA A 484 -7.43 11.05 11.94
C ALA A 484 -8.52 11.41 12.96
N LEU A 485 -9.19 12.56 12.77
CA LEU A 485 -10.26 13.07 13.62
C LEU A 485 -11.63 13.08 12.91
N GLY A 486 -11.75 12.48 11.72
CA GLY A 486 -12.87 12.62 10.77
C GLY A 486 -13.90 11.48 10.77
N CYS A 487 -14.99 11.68 10.01
CA CYS A 487 -16.40 11.30 10.25
C CYS A 487 -16.85 9.83 10.36
N ASN A 488 -18.09 9.72 10.88
CA ASN A 488 -19.00 8.56 10.89
C ASN A 488 -19.67 8.30 9.54
N GLU A 489 -18.91 7.83 8.57
CA GLU A 489 -19.50 7.12 7.44
C GLU A 489 -18.67 5.85 7.21
N SER A 490 -19.39 4.75 7.06
CA SER A 490 -18.81 3.49 6.64
C SER A 490 -18.17 3.70 5.27
N TYR A 491 -16.91 3.31 5.14
CA TYR A 491 -16.32 2.98 3.86
C TYR A 491 -17.04 1.69 3.40
N THR A 492 -18.25 1.83 2.87
CA THR A 492 -19.01 0.78 2.21
C THR A 492 -19.48 1.36 0.89
N GLU A 493 -19.16 0.67 -0.20
CA GLU A 493 -19.57 1.05 -1.57
C GLU A 493 -21.09 0.99 -1.78
N ASP A 494 -21.88 0.64 -0.77
CA ASP A 494 -23.33 0.60 -0.86
C ASP A 494 -23.96 1.99 -0.68
N GLU A 495 -24.64 2.39 -1.75
CA GLU A 495 -25.44 3.60 -1.89
C GLU A 495 -26.60 3.64 -0.87
N ASN A 496 -26.69 4.76 -0.15
CA ASN A 496 -27.77 5.25 0.74
C ASN A 496 -27.49 5.19 2.24
N ILE A 497 -26.75 6.19 2.75
CA ILE A 497 -26.64 6.47 4.20
C ILE A 497 -26.82 7.98 4.44
N THR A 498 -27.73 8.33 5.36
CA THR A 498 -28.04 9.70 5.82
C THR A 498 -27.35 10.03 7.14
N THR A 499 -26.86 11.27 7.32
CA THR A 499 -26.02 11.69 8.45
C THR A 499 -26.74 12.53 9.51
N SER A 500 -26.39 12.33 10.78
CA SER A 500 -26.62 13.31 11.86
C SER A 500 -25.55 13.21 12.97
N GLN A 501 -24.52 14.05 12.92
CA GLN A 501 -23.72 14.38 14.12
C GLN A 501 -23.69 15.91 14.27
N LYS A 502 -24.67 16.44 15.00
CA LYS A 502 -24.66 17.82 15.48
C LYS A 502 -23.73 17.85 16.71
N ASN A 503 -22.64 18.63 16.71
CA ASN A 503 -21.85 19.09 17.88
C ASN A 503 -20.50 18.40 18.24
N PHE A 504 -19.68 17.91 17.31
CA PHE A 504 -18.30 17.51 17.62
C PHE A 504 -17.38 18.71 17.94
N VAL A 505 -16.66 18.68 19.09
CA VAL A 505 -15.81 19.77 19.59
C VAL A 505 -14.35 19.34 19.75
N VAL A 506 -13.45 19.95 18.97
CA VAL A 506 -12.00 19.83 19.16
C VAL A 506 -11.51 20.96 20.07
N LYS A 507 -10.88 20.61 21.21
CA LYS A 507 -10.24 21.56 22.12
C LYS A 507 -8.73 21.50 21.92
N ALA A 508 -8.11 22.63 21.57
CA ALA A 508 -6.66 22.73 21.39
C ALA A 508 -6.11 23.94 22.17
N SER A 509 -4.85 23.86 22.58
CA SER A 509 -4.10 24.91 23.25
C SER A 509 -3.75 26.08 22.31
N LYS A 510 -3.46 27.25 22.89
CA LYS A 510 -3.29 28.56 22.20
C LYS A 510 -2.21 28.56 21.11
N ASN A 511 -1.20 27.71 21.21
CA ASN A 511 -0.03 27.72 20.33
C ASN A 511 -0.02 26.59 19.27
N ASN A 512 -1.09 25.81 19.17
CA ASN A 512 -1.16 24.70 18.23
C ASN A 512 -1.76 25.13 16.90
N ALA A 513 -0.96 25.04 15.85
CA ALA A 513 -1.37 25.16 14.46
C ALA A 513 -1.16 23.79 13.78
N VAL A 514 -2.24 23.02 13.59
CA VAL A 514 -2.16 21.73 12.90
C VAL A 514 -3.26 21.64 11.85
N ALA A 515 -2.87 21.25 10.65
CA ALA A 515 -3.77 20.97 9.53
C ALA A 515 -4.30 19.54 9.64
N ALA A 516 -5.61 19.37 9.57
CA ALA A 516 -6.27 18.07 9.46
C ALA A 516 -7.24 18.07 8.27
N GLU A 517 -7.30 16.97 7.53
CA GLU A 517 -8.33 16.75 6.51
C GLU A 517 -9.61 16.25 7.18
N TYR A 518 -10.73 16.94 6.93
CA TYR A 518 -12.05 16.61 7.46
C TYR A 518 -13.10 16.57 6.34
N CYS A 519 -13.98 15.57 6.35
CA CYS A 519 -15.16 15.56 5.48
C CYS A 519 -16.28 16.39 6.11
N SER A 520 -16.53 17.61 5.61
CA SER A 520 -17.74 18.37 5.96
C SER A 520 -18.74 18.34 4.82
N ARG A 521 -20.02 18.04 5.11
CA ARG A 521 -21.13 18.39 4.22
C ARG A 521 -21.63 19.78 4.63
N ASP A 522 -21.57 20.77 3.74
CA ASP A 522 -22.27 22.04 3.95
C ASP A 522 -23.75 21.79 3.69
N TYR A 523 -24.60 22.06 4.68
CA TYR A 523 -26.04 22.15 4.49
C TYR A 523 -26.37 23.59 4.08
N SER A 524 -26.47 23.82 2.78
CA SER A 524 -27.23 24.94 2.24
C SER A 524 -27.98 24.45 1.00
N ASP A 525 -29.29 24.61 1.05
CA ASP A 525 -30.29 24.43 0.00
C ASP A 525 -30.93 23.03 -0.12
N GLU A 526 -32.08 22.92 0.54
CA GLU A 526 -33.17 22.02 0.20
C GLU A 526 -33.60 22.27 -1.25
N ASN A 527 -33.19 21.39 -2.16
CA ASN A 527 -33.86 20.96 -3.41
C ASN A 527 -32.85 20.63 -4.51
N SER A 528 -32.22 19.46 -4.44
CA SER A 528 -31.77 18.79 -5.67
C SER A 528 -31.66 17.29 -5.46
N ASN A 529 -32.54 16.54 -6.11
CA ASN A 529 -32.34 15.13 -6.40
C ASN A 529 -31.16 14.98 -7.36
N SER A 530 -29.97 14.73 -6.83
CA SER A 530 -28.87 14.13 -7.58
C SER A 530 -27.95 13.35 -6.65
N SER A 531 -27.87 12.04 -6.89
CA SER A 531 -26.74 11.20 -6.50
C SER A 531 -25.43 11.84 -7.00
N ASP A 532 -24.34 11.59 -6.28
CA ASP A 532 -22.97 12.07 -6.53
C ASP A 532 -22.63 13.50 -6.05
N ASN A 533 -22.53 13.69 -4.74
CA ASN A 533 -21.70 14.76 -4.19
C ASN A 533 -20.94 14.28 -2.94
N ILE A 534 -19.89 13.49 -3.15
CA ILE A 534 -18.77 13.43 -2.19
C ILE A 534 -18.10 14.81 -2.26
N VAL A 535 -18.32 15.62 -1.22
CA VAL A 535 -17.67 16.93 -1.06
C VAL A 535 -16.16 16.70 -0.93
N ALA A 536 -15.34 17.46 -1.66
CA ALA A 536 -13.89 17.42 -1.53
C ALA A 536 -13.48 17.64 -0.05
N PRO A 537 -12.44 16.94 0.45
CA PRO A 537 -11.99 17.10 1.83
C PRO A 537 -11.76 18.59 2.13
N LYS A 538 -12.40 19.11 3.18
CA LYS A 538 -12.11 20.47 3.66
C LYS A 538 -10.93 20.38 4.58
N LEU A 539 -9.92 21.20 4.31
CA LEU A 539 -8.84 21.34 5.24
C LEU A 539 -9.22 22.22 6.42
N VAL A 540 -8.98 21.68 7.61
CA VAL A 540 -9.28 22.35 8.86
C VAL A 540 -7.97 22.73 9.52
N TYR A 541 -7.78 24.03 9.74
CA TYR A 541 -6.70 24.56 10.55
C TYR A 541 -7.22 24.81 11.96
N ILE A 542 -6.72 24.03 12.92
CA ILE A 542 -7.05 24.20 14.32
C ILE A 542 -6.06 25.22 14.89
N CYS A 543 -6.55 26.37 15.37
CA CYS A 543 -5.77 27.34 16.11
C CYS A 543 -6.52 27.77 17.37
N GLY A 544 -5.83 27.67 18.51
CA GLY A 544 -6.38 27.94 19.83
C GLY A 544 -6.82 29.39 19.99
N ASP A 545 -8.14 29.58 20.06
CA ASP A 545 -8.80 30.53 20.96
C ASP A 545 -10.28 30.21 20.91
N ASN A 546 -10.73 29.57 22.00
CA ASN A 546 -12.09 29.24 22.41
C ASN A 546 -13.02 28.57 21.38
N ALA A 547 -13.98 27.84 21.94
CA ALA A 547 -14.94 27.05 21.18
C ALA A 547 -15.59 27.85 20.05
N HIS A 548 -15.97 27.11 19.01
CA HIS A 548 -16.78 27.52 17.86
C HIS A 548 -16.01 27.87 16.58
N THR A 549 -16.34 27.09 15.54
CA THR A 549 -16.13 27.24 14.10
C THR A 549 -14.71 27.17 13.51
N TYR A 550 -14.60 26.26 12.55
CA TYR A 550 -13.62 26.19 11.47
C TYR A 550 -13.21 27.60 11.01
N LYS A 551 -11.99 28.05 11.31
CA LYS A 551 -11.54 29.41 10.95
C LYS A 551 -11.05 29.43 9.49
N LYS A 552 -11.47 30.44 8.73
CA LYS A 552 -11.17 30.65 7.30
C LYS A 552 -9.65 30.72 7.06
N VAL A 553 -9.11 29.73 6.36
CA VAL A 553 -7.70 29.67 5.95
C VAL A 553 -7.54 30.47 4.64
N ALA A 554 -6.46 31.24 4.50
CA ALA A 554 -6.12 31.85 3.20
C ALA A 554 -5.06 31.00 2.49
N GLU A 555 -5.37 30.63 1.25
CA GLU A 555 -4.41 30.00 0.34
C GLU A 555 -3.43 31.06 -0.19
N LYS A 556 -2.12 30.85 0.01
CA LYS A 556 -1.10 31.47 -0.83
C LYS A 556 -0.99 30.67 -2.12
N LYS A 557 -0.96 31.41 -3.24
CA LYS A 557 -0.83 30.96 -4.64
C LYS A 557 -0.13 29.60 -4.79
N ALA A 558 -0.85 28.61 -5.32
CA ALA A 558 -0.33 27.27 -5.61
C ALA A 558 0.98 27.31 -6.44
N THR A 559 1.99 26.56 -5.98
CA THR A 559 3.27 26.34 -6.68
C THR A 559 3.24 24.99 -7.36
N TYR A 560 3.44 24.92 -8.68
CA TYR A 560 3.28 23.70 -9.46
C TYR A 560 4.63 23.03 -9.76
N THR A 561 4.72 21.71 -9.58
CA THR A 561 5.86 20.87 -9.97
C THR A 561 5.49 19.98 -11.18
N SER A 562 6.42 19.15 -11.66
CA SER A 562 6.17 18.17 -12.73
C SER A 562 5.21 17.05 -12.31
N THR A 563 5.05 16.81 -11.01
CA THR A 563 4.29 15.69 -10.43
C THR A 563 3.08 16.13 -9.59
N GLY A 564 2.99 17.42 -9.21
CA GLY A 564 1.94 17.91 -8.32
C GLY A 564 1.86 19.43 -8.20
N TYR A 565 1.17 19.88 -7.18
CA TYR A 565 1.14 21.27 -6.76
C TYR A 565 1.23 21.36 -5.24
N SER A 566 1.88 22.41 -4.75
CA SER A 566 1.97 22.78 -3.35
C SER A 566 1.09 23.99 -3.09
N GLN A 567 0.15 23.90 -2.14
CA GLN A 567 -0.63 25.03 -1.66
C GLN A 567 -0.18 25.37 -0.25
N HIS A 568 0.24 26.60 -0.04
CA HIS A 568 0.68 27.06 1.27
C HIS A 568 -0.44 27.84 1.95
N TYR A 569 -0.83 27.39 3.12
CA TYR A 569 -1.98 27.88 3.85
C TYR A 569 -1.53 28.63 5.09
N VAL A 570 -2.06 29.82 5.29
CA VAL A 570 -1.81 30.64 6.48
C VAL A 570 -3.13 30.98 7.17
N CYS A 571 -3.10 30.96 8.49
CA CYS A 571 -4.21 31.43 9.29
C CYS A 571 -4.22 32.95 9.34
N THR A 572 -5.25 33.55 8.76
CA THR A 572 -5.37 35.01 8.64
C THR A 572 -5.75 35.71 9.95
N LYS A 573 -6.08 34.95 11.01
CA LYS A 573 -6.60 35.51 12.28
C LYS A 573 -5.70 35.31 13.48
N CYS A 574 -4.79 34.33 13.47
CA CYS A 574 -4.02 33.95 14.65
C CYS A 574 -2.56 34.44 14.64
N GLY A 575 -2.18 35.27 13.67
CA GLY A 575 -0.84 35.84 13.59
C GLY A 575 0.28 34.84 13.23
N ASP A 576 0.01 33.53 13.14
CA ASP A 576 0.98 32.53 12.70
C ASP A 576 1.28 32.69 11.19
N LYS A 577 2.43 33.32 10.92
CA LYS A 577 2.95 33.53 9.56
C LYS A 577 3.68 32.32 9.00
N LYS A 578 3.95 31.27 9.80
CA LYS A 578 4.71 30.09 9.35
C LYS A 578 3.91 29.24 8.36
N GLY A 579 2.59 29.15 8.54
CA GLY A 579 1.69 28.41 7.64
C GLY A 579 2.02 26.92 7.53
N TYR A 580 1.31 26.20 6.67
CA TYR A 580 1.63 24.82 6.32
C TYR A 580 1.42 24.61 4.82
N SER A 581 2.22 23.73 4.22
CA SER A 581 2.15 23.42 2.80
C SER A 581 1.50 22.05 2.59
N ILE A 582 0.54 21.97 1.69
CA ILE A 582 -0.06 20.71 1.24
C ILE A 582 0.47 20.42 -0.14
N TYR A 583 0.96 19.22 -0.34
CA TYR A 583 1.35 18.73 -1.64
C TYR A 583 0.26 17.79 -2.16
N SER A 584 -0.27 18.08 -3.33
CA SER A 584 -1.29 17.25 -3.97
C SER A 584 -0.85 16.90 -5.39
N LYS A 585 -1.09 15.65 -5.79
CA LYS A 585 -0.87 15.22 -7.17
C LYS A 585 -1.84 15.97 -8.08
N LEU A 586 -1.34 16.53 -9.17
CA LEU A 586 -2.18 17.29 -10.10
C LEU A 586 -2.95 16.31 -11.00
N ILE A 587 -4.11 15.84 -10.51
CA ILE A 587 -4.99 14.92 -11.24
C ILE A 587 -6.22 15.66 -11.74
N LEU A 588 -6.37 15.78 -13.07
CA LEU A 588 -7.62 16.22 -13.67
C LEU A 588 -8.58 15.05 -13.80
N LYS A 589 -9.84 15.23 -13.39
CA LYS A 589 -10.88 14.20 -13.56
C LYS A 589 -11.01 13.83 -15.04
N THR A 590 -11.18 12.53 -15.31
CA THR A 590 -11.41 12.03 -16.66
C THR A 590 -12.84 12.40 -17.11
N PRO A 591 -13.02 13.06 -18.27
CA PRO A 591 -14.36 13.34 -18.77
C PRO A 591 -15.06 12.05 -19.26
N THR A 592 -16.33 11.91 -18.92
CA THR A 592 -17.26 10.92 -19.47
C THR A 592 -17.78 11.40 -20.81
N VAL A 593 -17.74 10.54 -21.82
CA VAL A 593 -18.04 10.89 -23.22
C VAL A 593 -19.28 10.16 -23.74
N LYS A 594 -20.13 10.90 -24.45
CA LYS A 594 -21.23 10.40 -25.28
C LYS A 594 -21.00 10.83 -26.73
N ALA A 595 -21.39 9.97 -27.68
CA ALA A 595 -21.29 10.25 -29.11
C ALA A 595 -22.59 9.90 -29.83
N SER A 596 -23.05 10.77 -30.73
CA SER A 596 -24.28 10.56 -31.51
C SER A 596 -24.04 10.78 -33.01
N ALA A 597 -24.60 9.89 -33.82
CA ALA A 597 -24.39 9.89 -35.26
C ALA A 597 -25.21 10.99 -35.97
N LYS A 598 -24.57 11.68 -36.92
CA LYS A 598 -25.19 12.66 -37.84
C LYS A 598 -24.83 12.33 -39.29
N LYS A 599 -25.50 12.95 -40.27
CA LYS A 599 -25.17 12.77 -41.69
C LYS A 599 -23.77 13.33 -41.97
N LYS A 600 -22.85 12.49 -42.48
CA LYS A 600 -21.42 12.85 -42.70
C LYS A 600 -20.73 13.49 -41.48
N ALA A 601 -21.20 13.20 -40.26
CA ALA A 601 -20.73 13.83 -39.03
C ALA A 601 -21.05 12.99 -37.78
N PHE A 602 -20.45 13.31 -36.64
CA PHE A 602 -20.95 12.89 -35.32
C PHE A 602 -20.84 14.03 -34.32
N SER A 603 -21.73 14.06 -33.33
CA SER A 603 -21.64 14.93 -32.17
C SER A 603 -20.99 14.18 -31.02
N VAL A 604 -20.09 14.85 -30.31
CA VAL A 604 -19.46 14.36 -29.08
C VAL A 604 -19.86 15.31 -27.96
N SER A 605 -20.40 14.79 -26.88
CA SER A 605 -20.64 15.54 -25.64
C SER A 605 -19.91 14.90 -24.48
N TYR A 606 -19.54 15.74 -23.51
CA TYR A 606 -18.82 15.32 -22.31
C TYR A 606 -19.17 16.22 -21.13
N ASN A 607 -19.05 15.67 -19.92
CA ASN A 607 -19.16 16.48 -18.70
C ASN A 607 -17.96 17.42 -18.59
N LYS A 608 -18.20 18.61 -18.04
CA LYS A 608 -17.14 19.56 -17.77
C LYS A 608 -16.32 19.08 -16.56
N VAL A 609 -15.01 19.23 -16.66
CA VAL A 609 -14.03 18.98 -15.61
C VAL A 609 -13.67 20.33 -14.97
N SER A 610 -13.78 20.40 -13.64
CA SER A 610 -13.36 21.58 -12.87
C SER A 610 -11.89 21.91 -13.13
N ASP A 611 -11.57 23.20 -13.21
CA ASP A 611 -10.22 23.73 -13.45
C ASP A 611 -9.54 23.37 -14.79
N ALA A 612 -10.26 22.72 -15.71
CA ALA A 612 -9.75 22.48 -17.05
C ALA A 612 -9.58 23.80 -17.82
N SER A 613 -8.44 23.97 -18.47
CA SER A 613 -8.22 25.06 -19.44
C SER A 613 -8.78 24.73 -20.83
N GLY A 614 -9.03 23.45 -21.11
CA GLY A 614 -9.71 22.98 -22.31
C GLY A 614 -9.75 21.47 -22.41
N TYR A 615 -10.20 20.98 -23.56
CA TYR A 615 -10.27 19.55 -23.86
C TYR A 615 -9.64 19.23 -25.21
N ILE A 616 -9.25 17.97 -25.39
CA ILE A 616 -8.85 17.39 -26.65
C ILE A 616 -9.85 16.28 -26.98
N ILE A 617 -10.54 16.44 -28.10
CA ILE A 617 -11.39 15.39 -28.68
C ILE A 617 -10.54 14.66 -29.71
N GLN A 618 -10.21 13.40 -29.44
CA GLN A 618 -9.46 12.57 -30.34
C GLN A 618 -10.39 11.56 -31.02
N TYR A 619 -10.32 11.48 -32.35
CA TYR A 619 -11.09 10.51 -33.12
C TYR A 619 -10.24 9.76 -34.15
N SER A 620 -10.61 8.52 -34.45
CA SER A 620 -9.88 7.65 -35.38
C SER A 620 -10.80 6.62 -36.02
N THR A 621 -10.42 6.09 -37.18
CA THR A 621 -11.05 4.90 -37.77
C THR A 621 -10.55 3.59 -37.13
N SER A 622 -9.51 3.64 -36.29
CA SER A 622 -8.96 2.52 -35.54
C SER A 622 -9.25 2.67 -34.04
N LYS A 623 -9.67 1.57 -33.39
CA LYS A 623 -9.94 1.55 -31.94
C LYS A 623 -8.70 1.89 -31.08
N ASN A 624 -7.50 1.65 -31.61
CA ASN A 624 -6.23 1.87 -30.91
C ASN A 624 -5.64 3.27 -31.14
N PHE A 625 -6.33 4.16 -31.89
CA PHE A 625 -5.88 5.53 -32.16
C PHE A 625 -4.43 5.62 -32.68
N SER A 626 -4.11 4.82 -33.69
CA SER A 626 -2.77 4.80 -34.29
C SER A 626 -2.37 6.17 -34.86
N LYS A 627 -1.07 6.51 -34.80
CA LYS A 627 -0.53 7.80 -35.29
C LYS A 627 -1.01 8.18 -36.70
N LYS A 628 -1.17 7.21 -37.61
CA LYS A 628 -1.57 7.43 -39.02
C LYS A 628 -3.05 7.76 -39.23
N SER A 629 -3.93 7.43 -38.26
CA SER A 629 -5.39 7.48 -38.45
C SER A 629 -6.12 8.36 -37.43
N ARG A 630 -5.40 8.90 -36.45
CA ARG A 630 -5.96 9.72 -35.38
C ARG A 630 -5.97 11.20 -35.76
N LYS A 631 -6.97 11.92 -35.29
CA LYS A 631 -7.10 13.36 -35.40
C LYS A 631 -7.51 13.94 -34.06
N ASP A 632 -6.89 15.07 -33.69
CA ASP A 632 -7.10 15.74 -32.42
C ASP A 632 -7.78 17.10 -32.66
N VAL A 633 -8.82 17.39 -31.88
CA VAL A 633 -9.56 18.65 -31.94
C VAL A 633 -9.54 19.29 -30.57
N TYR A 634 -8.86 20.44 -30.47
CA TYR A 634 -8.79 21.22 -29.24
C TYR A 634 -10.02 22.10 -29.11
N VAL A 635 -10.62 22.10 -27.92
CA VAL A 635 -11.81 22.90 -27.61
C VAL A 635 -11.64 23.60 -26.27
N SER A 636 -12.24 24.77 -26.15
CA SER A 636 -12.14 25.60 -24.94
C SER A 636 -12.84 24.97 -23.75
N ALA A 637 -12.47 25.37 -22.53
CA ALA A 637 -13.13 24.92 -21.31
C ALA A 637 -14.64 25.22 -21.25
N LYS A 638 -15.09 26.25 -22.00
CA LYS A 638 -16.51 26.64 -22.07
C LYS A 638 -17.35 25.63 -22.87
N THR A 639 -16.73 24.86 -23.75
CA THR A 639 -17.37 23.90 -24.64
C THR A 639 -17.54 22.55 -23.94
N SER A 640 -18.76 21.99 -23.96
CA SER A 640 -19.07 20.63 -23.45
C SER A 640 -19.60 19.69 -24.55
N SER A 641 -19.64 20.18 -25.79
CA SER A 641 -20.06 19.40 -26.96
C SER A 641 -19.44 19.96 -28.24
N LYS A 642 -19.12 19.10 -29.19
CA LYS A 642 -18.61 19.49 -30.52
C LYS A 642 -19.11 18.52 -31.58
N THR A 643 -19.56 19.06 -32.71
CA THR A 643 -19.82 18.27 -33.91
C THR A 643 -18.54 18.17 -34.76
N ILE A 644 -18.15 16.95 -35.09
CA ILE A 644 -17.08 16.63 -36.04
C ILE A 644 -17.73 16.33 -37.38
N SER A 645 -17.50 17.18 -38.36
CA SER A 645 -18.14 17.15 -39.69
C SER A 645 -17.15 16.77 -40.80
N LYS A 646 -17.63 16.71 -42.05
CA LYS A 646 -16.85 16.34 -43.24
C LYS A 646 -16.28 14.91 -43.16
N LEU A 647 -17.05 13.99 -42.57
CA LEU A 647 -16.70 12.57 -42.42
C LEU A 647 -17.32 11.72 -43.52
N LYS A 648 -16.72 10.54 -43.78
CA LYS A 648 -17.24 9.60 -44.76
C LYS A 648 -18.56 8.99 -44.26
N ALA A 649 -19.62 9.15 -45.04
CA ALA A 649 -20.95 8.61 -44.73
C ALA A 649 -20.91 7.07 -44.51
N GLY A 650 -21.69 6.56 -43.57
CA GLY A 650 -21.71 5.14 -43.21
C GLY A 650 -20.44 4.59 -42.56
N LYS A 651 -19.41 5.42 -42.29
CA LYS A 651 -18.14 4.94 -41.71
C LYS A 651 -18.17 4.96 -40.18
N LYS A 652 -17.61 3.91 -39.56
CA LYS A 652 -17.41 3.79 -38.11
C LYS A 652 -16.16 4.54 -37.66
N TYR A 653 -16.29 5.32 -36.61
CA TYR A 653 -15.23 6.06 -35.93
C TYR A 653 -15.23 5.71 -34.44
N TYR A 654 -14.07 5.84 -33.81
CA TYR A 654 -13.86 5.77 -32.37
C TYR A 654 -13.47 7.16 -31.88
N VAL A 655 -14.07 7.62 -30.79
CA VAL A 655 -13.82 8.94 -30.22
C VAL A 655 -13.60 8.88 -28.72
N ARG A 656 -12.66 9.67 -28.21
CA ARG A 656 -12.36 9.84 -26.78
C ARG A 656 -12.00 11.29 -26.49
N VAL A 657 -12.16 11.70 -25.24
CA VAL A 657 -11.87 13.07 -24.80
C VAL A 657 -10.91 13.05 -23.62
N CYS A 658 -9.96 13.98 -23.57
CA CYS A 658 -9.18 14.29 -22.38
C CYS A 658 -9.31 15.77 -22.04
N ALA A 659 -9.27 16.11 -20.75
CA ALA A 659 -9.16 17.48 -20.28
C ALA A 659 -7.68 17.87 -20.13
N TYR A 660 -7.36 19.16 -20.24
CA TYR A 660 -6.03 19.67 -19.92
C TYR A 660 -6.12 20.99 -19.14
N LYS A 661 -5.12 21.24 -18.30
CA LYS A 661 -4.92 22.50 -17.56
C LYS A 661 -3.59 23.10 -17.97
N ASN A 662 -3.60 24.40 -18.28
CA ASN A 662 -2.38 25.17 -18.49
C ASN A 662 -1.82 25.57 -17.12
N VAL A 663 -0.59 25.18 -16.83
CA VAL A 663 0.12 25.51 -15.59
C VAL A 663 1.45 26.19 -15.91
N LYS A 664 1.95 27.02 -14.98
CA LYS A 664 3.32 27.56 -15.06
C LYS A 664 4.21 26.75 -14.12
N ILE A 665 5.22 26.09 -14.68
CA ILE A 665 6.24 25.34 -13.92
C ILE A 665 7.58 26.03 -14.22
N ASN A 666 8.23 26.58 -13.19
CA ASN A 666 9.49 27.35 -13.31
C ASN A 666 9.43 28.45 -14.40
N GLY A 667 8.32 29.20 -14.45
CA GLY A 667 8.11 30.27 -15.43
C GLY A 667 7.66 29.80 -16.82
N GLN A 668 7.80 28.51 -17.16
CA GLN A 668 7.39 27.95 -18.45
C GLN A 668 5.94 27.45 -18.45
N LYS A 669 5.19 27.73 -19.53
CA LYS A 669 3.81 27.23 -19.71
C LYS A 669 3.84 25.75 -20.11
N LYS A 670 3.30 24.86 -19.27
CA LYS A 670 3.11 23.43 -19.56
C LYS A 670 1.62 23.05 -19.51
N LYS A 671 1.25 21.97 -20.20
CA LYS A 671 -0.10 21.37 -20.15
C LYS A 671 -0.04 20.08 -19.34
N VAL A 672 -0.93 19.95 -18.37
CA VAL A 672 -1.15 18.71 -17.62
C VAL A 672 -2.50 18.15 -18.04
N TYR A 673 -2.56 16.84 -18.27
CA TYR A 673 -3.68 16.16 -18.92
C TYR A 673 -4.39 15.21 -17.95
N SER A 674 -5.71 15.05 -18.11
CA SER A 674 -6.42 13.91 -17.53
C SER A 674 -6.06 12.62 -18.27
N TYR A 675 -6.47 11.47 -17.73
CA TYR A 675 -6.57 10.27 -18.56
C TYR A 675 -7.58 10.49 -19.71
N TRP A 676 -7.44 9.68 -20.76
CA TRP A 676 -8.42 9.64 -21.83
C TRP A 676 -9.70 8.95 -21.35
N SER A 677 -10.86 9.48 -21.74
CA SER A 677 -12.13 8.77 -21.59
C SER A 677 -12.09 7.41 -22.27
N SER A 678 -12.92 6.48 -21.80
CA SER A 678 -13.25 5.28 -22.56
C SER A 678 -13.71 5.65 -23.98
N ALA A 679 -13.15 4.97 -24.98
CA ALA A 679 -13.46 5.27 -26.37
C ALA A 679 -14.90 4.86 -26.71
N LYS A 680 -15.66 5.76 -27.34
CA LYS A 680 -17.01 5.49 -27.84
C LYS A 680 -16.97 5.29 -29.35
N ALA A 681 -17.61 4.22 -29.82
CA ALA A 681 -17.80 3.97 -31.23
C ALA A 681 -19.03 4.73 -31.75
N VAL A 682 -18.92 5.33 -32.93
CA VAL A 682 -20.02 6.03 -33.60
C VAL A 682 -19.92 5.83 -35.11
N THR A 683 -21.03 5.45 -35.75
CA THR A 683 -21.11 5.27 -37.21
C THR A 683 -21.91 6.42 -37.80
N THR A 684 -21.32 7.20 -38.70
CA THR A 684 -22.01 8.37 -39.30
C THR A 684 -23.21 7.91 -40.14
N LYS A 685 -24.31 8.67 -40.12
CA LYS A 685 -25.50 8.36 -40.95
C LYS A 685 -25.18 8.56 -42.44
N LYS A 686 -25.84 7.76 -43.28
CA LYS A 686 -25.74 7.85 -44.74
C LYS A 686 -26.26 9.19 -45.26
#